data_AF-A0A952RHC2-F1
#
_entry.id   AF-A0A952RHC2-F1
#
_cell.length_a   1.000
_cell.length_b   1.000
_cell.length_c   1.000
_cell.angle_alpha   90.00
_cell.angle_beta   90.00
_cell.angle_gamma   90.00
#
_symmetry.space_group_name_H-M   'P 1'
#
loop_
_entity.id
_entity.type
_entity.pdbx_description
1 polymer ?
#
loop_
_entity_poly.entity_id
_entity_poly.type
_entity_poly.pdbx_seq_one_letter_code
_entity_poly.pdbx_strand_id
1 'polypeptide(L)'
;MTRASSLHPYAGFVAKVEKPARYLGGEYGAAQRDWDSAEARVCLAFPDVYDIGMSHLGFKILYKILNDDPRTLAERAFAPWVDMEALLRQHGVPLVSCESARPLRDFDVVGFSLQFELTYTNILTMLDLGGVPLTSAERGEDDPLVIAGGPTATHPEPLATILDAVVIGDGEERTTEIALLWTSLRKQGVARRERLAALSELRGVFVPSLYTVAVEPETGLEVVVDGPVLPVRRSLVEDLNKYPFPHDGPVGGPEAIFDRMSIEIARGCTEGCRFCQAGMIYRPVRERDPEQIVDTLVKAVKGSGYDGVSLTALSTADYSCIAPLIQKVTERLAPEKVSLGVSSLRAYGLDENVLDDMRTVRASGVTFAPEAGSQRMRDVVNKNVTEEQLMTTAERIFSRGWDRMKLYFMIGLPTEEESDVREIVQVGKRARAVGKRVRKEALNAGPPAVTVSVSTHVPKPHTPFQWCAMDRHEQVVEKQRWLREEVRGAKGVDLRMHDSRTSWLEGVFARGDRKLGRVLLRAYAAGARFDSWEDQLKIEVWEEAFRAEGIEPAAYLGTIPVSARLPWSHIDVGLEDGFLVREYRKALKSRLSPPCGKAAGMFVHHTNITDATADDRKLVCYDCGVACDLSAMREERLIYLDRLGAKLKRPPKPAPPPSTGDEQGRPASTLVTGAANAARSAPVFGGTGDEQGQPASTLVTGAANAARSAPVFGGPGDERGVSGAKPLTVKKGPKPPPRVIQGDPRRTRFVYAKVGPMAFLSHLDVIRALPRSFRRLDVPIYYTSGFHPKPDMTFSPALSLGVASLAEILDVKLTVDVDPEALAAELTRMSPDGLVFRHGTRLEKSDRGLSHIIDAARYAVGIPAKALAEAGGRARLEEEIARVMAASEARVIRRFERGLAKAVDARKYLCAIAAFDPRAEAFLADARVGGDLVPVLVDVTMSGEGGVKIAEVMEALFGKNEDGDVAIPYHAVRAELGLRDGDAIVSPVAIETIRRLAPAPPKVIAPAAATTA
;
A
#
# COMPACT_ATOMS: atom_id res chain seq x y z
N MET A 1 -20.12 8.01 -25.19
CA MET A 1 -21.38 8.66 -24.77
C MET A 1 -21.04 9.81 -23.85
N THR A 2 -21.64 10.98 -24.07
CA THR A 2 -21.37 12.21 -23.31
C THR A 2 -22.23 12.27 -22.05
N ARG A 3 -21.66 11.96 -20.88
CA ARG A 3 -22.23 12.43 -19.61
C ARG A 3 -22.26 13.96 -19.65
N ALA A 4 -23.39 14.57 -19.29
CA ALA A 4 -23.43 16.01 -19.03
C ALA A 4 -22.45 16.32 -17.90
N SER A 5 -21.57 17.29 -18.10
CA SER A 5 -20.42 17.54 -17.24
C SER A 5 -20.81 18.29 -15.97
N SER A 6 -21.44 17.59 -15.01
CA SER A 6 -21.36 18.02 -13.61
C SER A 6 -19.91 17.81 -13.15
N LEU A 7 -19.23 18.90 -12.76
CA LEU A 7 -17.92 18.83 -12.11
C LEU A 7 -18.00 17.93 -10.86
N HIS A 8 -16.91 17.22 -10.55
CA HIS A 8 -16.83 16.37 -9.36
C HIS A 8 -17.18 17.19 -8.10
N PRO A 9 -17.97 16.68 -7.13
CA PRO A 9 -18.44 17.47 -5.99
C PRO A 9 -17.33 18.14 -5.18
N TYR A 10 -16.13 17.55 -5.19
CA TYR A 10 -14.96 18.08 -4.47
C TYR A 10 -14.10 19.06 -5.30
N ALA A 11 -14.41 19.31 -6.58
CA ALA A 11 -13.52 20.01 -7.51
C ALA A 11 -13.09 21.41 -7.05
N GLY A 12 -13.93 22.10 -6.27
CA GLY A 12 -13.64 23.45 -5.75
C GLY A 12 -12.61 23.52 -4.63
N PHE A 13 -12.33 22.42 -3.92
CA PHE A 13 -11.45 22.42 -2.74
C PHE A 13 -10.46 21.25 -2.67
N VAL A 14 -10.64 20.18 -3.44
CA VAL A 14 -9.80 18.97 -3.35
C VAL A 14 -8.31 19.26 -3.55
N ALA A 15 -7.94 20.30 -4.29
CA ALA A 15 -6.55 20.73 -4.45
C ALA A 15 -5.80 21.06 -3.14
N LYS A 16 -6.54 21.32 -2.05
CA LYS A 16 -5.99 21.73 -0.74
C LYS A 16 -5.55 20.57 0.16
N VAL A 17 -5.97 19.33 -0.13
CA VAL A 17 -5.61 18.14 0.67
C VAL A 17 -4.26 17.56 0.27
N GLU A 18 -3.60 16.81 1.15
CA GLU A 18 -2.26 16.27 0.93
C GLU A 18 -2.18 15.32 -0.28
N LYS A 19 -3.19 14.45 -0.45
CA LYS A 19 -3.29 13.47 -1.54
C LYS A 19 -4.66 13.52 -2.26
N PRO A 20 -4.90 14.51 -3.14
CA PRO A 20 -6.20 14.73 -3.78
C PRO A 20 -6.67 13.57 -4.66
N ALA A 21 -5.75 12.86 -5.31
CA ALA A 21 -6.06 11.75 -6.20
C ALA A 21 -6.78 10.56 -5.52
N ARG A 22 -6.77 10.47 -4.19
CA ARG A 22 -7.51 9.45 -3.42
C ARG A 22 -9.02 9.50 -3.63
N TYR A 23 -9.55 10.66 -4.04
CA TYR A 23 -10.97 11.01 -3.88
C TYR A 23 -11.71 11.28 -5.19
N LEU A 24 -11.09 11.00 -6.35
CA LEU A 24 -11.56 11.48 -7.66
C LEU A 24 -11.78 10.38 -8.72
N GLY A 25 -11.39 9.14 -8.43
CA GLY A 25 -11.53 8.01 -9.36
C GLY A 25 -10.81 8.19 -10.70
N GLY A 26 -11.47 7.79 -11.79
CA GLY A 26 -10.93 7.86 -13.16
C GLY A 26 -9.92 6.78 -13.53
N GLU A 27 -9.70 5.79 -12.65
CA GLU A 27 -8.77 4.67 -12.86
C GLU A 27 -9.10 3.84 -14.11
N TYR A 28 -8.06 3.38 -14.80
CA TYR A 28 -8.20 2.42 -15.88
C TYR A 28 -8.68 1.06 -15.32
N GLY A 29 -9.66 0.42 -15.95
CA GLY A 29 -10.19 -0.87 -15.49
C GLY A 29 -11.15 -0.78 -14.30
N ALA A 30 -11.55 0.42 -13.87
CA ALA A 30 -12.71 0.59 -13.00
C ALA A 30 -14.00 0.25 -13.76
N ALA A 31 -14.98 -0.34 -13.07
CA ALA A 31 -16.26 -0.69 -13.65
C ALA A 31 -17.01 0.56 -14.12
N GLN A 32 -17.36 0.60 -15.40
CA GLN A 32 -18.16 1.66 -16.01
C GLN A 32 -19.46 1.06 -16.55
N ARG A 33 -20.51 1.09 -15.73
CA ARG A 33 -21.87 0.71 -16.12
C ARG A 33 -22.84 1.82 -15.74
N ASP A 34 -24.03 1.78 -16.35
CA ASP A 34 -25.06 2.78 -16.08
C ASP A 34 -25.75 2.51 -14.73
N TRP A 35 -25.99 3.58 -13.97
CA TRP A 35 -26.50 3.50 -12.59
C TRP A 35 -27.91 2.88 -12.51
N ASP A 36 -28.72 3.12 -13.53
CA ASP A 36 -30.11 2.65 -13.62
C ASP A 36 -30.24 1.29 -14.33
N SER A 37 -29.12 0.74 -14.82
CA SER A 37 -29.09 -0.60 -15.44
C SER A 37 -29.00 -1.76 -14.43
N ALA A 38 -28.62 -1.49 -13.18
CA ALA A 38 -28.45 -2.50 -12.15
C ALA A 38 -29.73 -2.76 -11.35
N GLU A 39 -29.98 -4.03 -11.02
CA GLU A 39 -31.02 -4.43 -10.08
C GLU A 39 -30.69 -3.99 -8.65
N ALA A 40 -29.43 -4.12 -8.23
CA ALA A 40 -28.96 -3.72 -6.90
C ALA A 40 -27.62 -2.97 -6.98
N ARG A 41 -27.52 -1.81 -6.30
CA ARG A 41 -26.27 -1.02 -6.20
C ARG A 41 -25.59 -1.26 -4.85
N VAL A 42 -24.31 -1.59 -4.89
CA VAL A 42 -23.47 -1.87 -3.71
C VAL A 42 -22.30 -0.89 -3.64
N CYS A 43 -22.17 -0.17 -2.53
CA CYS A 43 -20.96 0.57 -2.19
C CYS A 43 -20.07 -0.32 -1.32
N LEU A 44 -18.95 -0.80 -1.87
CA LEU A 44 -17.90 -1.46 -1.09
C LEU A 44 -17.07 -0.37 -0.40
N ALA A 45 -17.29 -0.20 0.90
CA ALA A 45 -16.64 0.78 1.75
C ALA A 45 -15.45 0.16 2.49
N PHE A 46 -14.25 0.72 2.34
CA PHE A 46 -13.08 0.31 3.11
C PHE A 46 -12.81 1.31 4.25
N PRO A 47 -12.84 0.88 5.52
CA PRO A 47 -12.74 1.79 6.69
C PRO A 47 -11.30 2.25 6.99
N ASP A 48 -10.53 2.55 5.95
CA ASP A 48 -9.18 3.13 6.01
C ASP A 48 -8.89 3.85 4.67
N VAL A 49 -7.74 4.53 4.57
CA VAL A 49 -7.36 5.30 3.39
C VAL A 49 -7.20 4.43 2.12
N TYR A 50 -7.46 5.05 0.96
CA TYR A 50 -7.35 4.46 -0.37
C TYR A 50 -6.08 3.61 -0.58
N ASP A 51 -4.91 4.11 -0.16
CA ASP A 51 -3.60 3.48 -0.37
C ASP A 51 -3.57 2.04 0.21
N ILE A 52 -4.25 1.85 1.35
CA ILE A 52 -4.37 0.58 2.07
C ILE A 52 -5.49 -0.27 1.45
N GLY A 53 -6.69 0.31 1.27
CA GLY A 53 -7.84 -0.41 0.73
C GLY A 53 -7.61 -0.98 -0.68
N MET A 54 -6.90 -0.25 -1.54
CA MET A 54 -6.48 -0.73 -2.87
C MET A 54 -5.44 -1.84 -2.84
N SER A 55 -4.85 -2.13 -1.68
CA SER A 55 -3.95 -3.26 -1.47
C SER A 55 -4.69 -4.50 -0.95
N HIS A 56 -5.95 -4.39 -0.51
CA HIS A 56 -6.68 -5.48 0.14
C HIS A 56 -7.27 -6.49 -0.86
N LEU A 57 -6.95 -7.78 -0.67
CA LEU A 57 -7.26 -8.83 -1.65
C LEU A 57 -8.75 -9.19 -1.69
N GLY A 58 -9.38 -9.39 -0.52
CA GLY A 58 -10.80 -9.72 -0.44
C GLY A 58 -11.70 -8.64 -1.04
N PHE A 59 -11.32 -7.37 -0.91
CA PHE A 59 -12.05 -6.24 -1.49
C PHE A 59 -12.05 -6.28 -3.03
N LYS A 60 -10.93 -6.69 -3.65
CA LYS A 60 -10.85 -6.91 -5.10
C LYS A 60 -11.68 -8.10 -5.56
N ILE A 61 -11.67 -9.20 -4.79
CA ILE A 61 -12.49 -10.39 -5.10
C ILE A 61 -13.97 -10.02 -5.09
N LEU A 62 -14.46 -9.36 -4.03
CA LEU A 62 -15.87 -8.95 -3.94
C LEU A 62 -16.26 -7.91 -4.99
N TYR A 63 -15.38 -6.94 -5.28
CA TYR A 63 -15.60 -5.97 -6.36
C TYR A 63 -15.74 -6.65 -7.73
N LYS A 64 -14.95 -7.69 -8.01
CA LYS A 64 -15.07 -8.45 -9.25
C LYS A 64 -16.34 -9.30 -9.27
N ILE A 65 -16.62 -10.07 -8.22
CA ILE A 65 -17.81 -10.94 -8.17
C ILE A 65 -19.11 -10.14 -8.38
N LEU A 66 -19.23 -8.98 -7.74
CA LEU A 66 -20.38 -8.08 -7.93
C LEU A 66 -20.39 -7.36 -9.29
N ASN A 67 -19.23 -7.18 -9.94
CA ASN A 67 -19.19 -6.52 -11.26
C ASN A 67 -19.24 -7.48 -12.46
N ASP A 68 -18.95 -8.76 -12.25
CA ASP A 68 -19.10 -9.81 -13.25
C ASP A 68 -20.58 -10.28 -13.37
N ASP A 69 -21.41 -10.12 -12.32
CA ASP A 69 -22.87 -10.32 -12.42
C ASP A 69 -23.53 -9.10 -13.09
N PRO A 70 -24.34 -9.30 -14.16
CA PRO A 70 -24.99 -8.19 -14.88
C PRO A 70 -26.07 -7.47 -14.06
N ARG A 71 -26.59 -8.07 -12.98
CA ARG A 71 -27.68 -7.51 -12.16
C ARG A 71 -27.17 -6.58 -11.04
N THR A 72 -25.92 -6.70 -10.64
CA THR A 72 -25.34 -5.87 -9.56
C THR A 72 -24.38 -4.83 -10.12
N LEU A 73 -24.32 -3.65 -9.50
CA LEU A 73 -23.28 -2.64 -9.71
C LEU A 73 -22.52 -2.45 -8.41
N ALA A 74 -21.19 -2.62 -8.43
CA ALA A 74 -20.35 -2.34 -7.27
C ALA A 74 -19.39 -1.18 -7.53
N GLU A 75 -19.46 -0.19 -6.65
CA GLU A 75 -18.55 0.97 -6.60
C GLU A 75 -17.78 0.98 -5.28
N ARG A 76 -16.67 1.73 -5.20
CA ARG A 76 -15.76 1.77 -4.05
C ARG A 76 -15.87 3.10 -3.30
N ALA A 77 -15.73 3.06 -1.98
CA ALA A 77 -15.48 4.21 -1.15
C ALA A 77 -14.40 3.90 -0.10
N PHE A 78 -13.68 4.92 0.35
CA PHE A 78 -12.58 4.81 1.33
C PHE A 78 -12.76 5.87 2.41
N ALA A 79 -12.24 5.62 3.61
CA ALA A 79 -12.28 6.63 4.69
C ALA A 79 -11.46 7.87 4.26
N PRO A 80 -12.06 9.08 4.26
CA PRO A 80 -11.32 10.30 3.95
C PRO A 80 -10.31 10.58 5.06
N TRP A 81 -9.10 10.99 4.69
CA TRP A 81 -8.10 11.45 5.65
C TRP A 81 -8.57 12.73 6.35
N VAL A 82 -7.99 13.06 7.51
CA VAL A 82 -8.50 14.10 8.42
C VAL A 82 -8.59 15.50 7.80
N ASP A 83 -7.72 15.80 6.83
CA ASP A 83 -7.75 17.04 6.05
C ASP A 83 -8.97 17.10 5.10
N MET A 84 -9.27 15.99 4.44
CA MET A 84 -10.44 15.82 3.58
C MET A 84 -11.74 15.74 4.39
N GLU A 85 -11.77 15.05 5.54
CA GLU A 85 -12.94 15.05 6.45
C GLU A 85 -13.30 16.49 6.87
N ALA A 86 -12.31 17.31 7.23
CA ALA A 86 -12.53 18.70 7.60
C ALA A 86 -13.17 19.52 6.46
N LEU A 87 -12.65 19.38 5.22
CA LEU A 87 -13.21 20.09 4.06
C LEU A 87 -14.60 19.59 3.65
N LEU A 88 -14.87 18.28 3.70
CA LEU A 88 -16.19 17.70 3.45
C LEU A 88 -17.23 18.31 4.41
N ARG A 89 -16.91 18.37 5.71
CA ARG A 89 -17.76 18.99 6.74
C ARG A 89 -17.92 20.49 6.55
N GLN A 90 -16.84 21.21 6.27
CA GLN A 90 -16.86 22.67 6.03
C GLN A 90 -17.74 23.05 4.84
N HIS A 91 -17.71 22.27 3.76
CA HIS A 91 -18.48 22.53 2.55
C HIS A 91 -19.88 21.88 2.55
N GLY A 92 -20.22 21.07 3.56
CA GLY A 92 -21.51 20.38 3.66
C GLY A 92 -21.75 19.38 2.53
N VAL A 93 -20.69 18.80 1.96
CA VAL A 93 -20.77 17.83 0.86
C VAL A 93 -20.53 16.40 1.35
N PRO A 94 -21.27 15.41 0.84
CA PRO A 94 -21.18 14.04 1.34
C PRO A 94 -19.90 13.32 0.87
N LEU A 95 -19.54 12.26 1.59
CA LEU A 95 -18.61 11.24 1.09
C LEU A 95 -19.27 10.49 -0.08
N VAL A 96 -18.56 10.42 -1.21
CA VAL A 96 -19.03 9.76 -2.43
C VAL A 96 -18.12 8.62 -2.92
N SER A 97 -18.67 7.76 -3.77
CA SER A 97 -17.99 6.68 -4.46
C SER A 97 -16.95 7.14 -5.51
N CYS A 98 -15.95 6.31 -5.78
CA CYS A 98 -14.89 6.60 -6.75
C CYS A 98 -15.35 6.53 -8.22
N GLU A 99 -16.25 5.62 -8.57
CA GLU A 99 -16.66 5.35 -9.96
C GLU A 99 -17.63 6.40 -10.53
N SER A 100 -18.61 6.85 -9.74
CA SER A 100 -19.67 7.74 -10.22
C SER A 100 -19.93 8.98 -9.35
N ALA A 101 -19.17 9.17 -8.26
CA ALA A 101 -19.35 10.26 -7.31
C ALA A 101 -20.77 10.28 -6.66
N ARG A 102 -21.30 9.09 -6.35
CA ARG A 102 -22.58 8.90 -5.63
C ARG A 102 -22.39 8.89 -4.11
N PRO A 103 -23.19 9.63 -3.33
CA PRO A 103 -23.25 9.50 -1.87
C PRO A 103 -23.57 8.07 -1.41
N LEU A 104 -23.04 7.64 -0.26
CA LEU A 104 -23.26 6.27 0.25
C LEU A 104 -24.74 5.95 0.49
N ARG A 105 -25.55 6.94 0.90
CA ARG A 105 -27.00 6.79 1.07
C ARG A 105 -27.80 6.50 -0.21
N ASP A 106 -27.22 6.75 -1.40
CA ASP A 106 -27.90 6.52 -2.68
C ASP A 106 -27.89 5.02 -3.07
N PHE A 107 -27.06 4.19 -2.42
CA PHE A 107 -26.91 2.76 -2.70
C PHE A 107 -27.96 1.90 -2.00
N ASP A 108 -28.21 0.68 -2.48
CA ASP A 108 -29.08 -0.28 -1.79
C ASP A 108 -28.36 -0.98 -0.62
N VAL A 109 -27.04 -1.15 -0.75
CA VAL A 109 -26.16 -1.81 0.24
C VAL A 109 -24.85 -1.03 0.39
N VAL A 110 -24.41 -0.79 1.64
CA VAL A 110 -23.08 -0.29 1.97
C VAL A 110 -22.34 -1.39 2.75
N GLY A 111 -21.31 -1.96 2.14
CA GLY A 111 -20.57 -3.12 2.66
C GLY A 111 -19.18 -2.77 3.18
N PHE A 112 -18.92 -2.98 4.47
CA PHE A 112 -17.65 -2.69 5.14
C PHE A 112 -16.72 -3.91 5.29
N SER A 113 -15.41 -3.69 5.17
CA SER A 113 -14.40 -4.74 5.38
C SER A 113 -13.74 -4.64 6.77
N LEU A 114 -14.09 -5.53 7.69
CA LEU A 114 -13.65 -5.53 9.09
C LEU A 114 -12.31 -6.25 9.28
N GLN A 115 -11.21 -5.53 9.05
CA GLN A 115 -9.85 -6.09 9.13
C GLN A 115 -9.34 -6.23 10.57
N PHE A 116 -9.50 -5.17 11.37
CA PHE A 116 -9.10 -5.09 12.77
C PHE A 116 -9.87 -3.95 13.47
N GLU A 117 -9.90 -3.97 14.79
CA GLU A 117 -10.88 -3.28 15.63
C GLU A 117 -10.67 -1.75 15.68
N LEU A 118 -9.44 -1.29 15.50
CA LEU A 118 -9.09 0.14 15.52
C LEU A 118 -9.56 0.92 14.27
N THR A 119 -10.28 0.27 13.36
CA THR A 119 -10.95 0.89 12.19
C THR A 119 -12.42 1.20 12.45
N TYR A 120 -12.97 0.83 13.62
CA TYR A 120 -14.40 0.96 13.89
C TYR A 120 -14.91 2.41 13.91
N THR A 121 -14.09 3.37 14.35
CA THR A 121 -14.42 4.81 14.27
C THR A 121 -14.51 5.29 12.82
N ASN A 122 -13.69 4.77 11.92
CA ASN A 122 -13.73 5.12 10.50
C ASN A 122 -15.00 4.64 9.80
N ILE A 123 -15.62 3.54 10.25
CA ILE A 123 -16.95 3.11 9.78
C ILE A 123 -17.98 4.21 10.07
N LEU A 124 -18.01 4.71 11.30
CA LEU A 124 -18.89 5.82 11.70
C LEU A 124 -18.59 7.11 10.92
N THR A 125 -17.31 7.40 10.61
CA THR A 125 -16.92 8.53 9.74
C THR A 125 -17.54 8.42 8.36
N MET A 126 -17.48 7.23 7.76
CA MET A 126 -18.01 7.00 6.42
C MET A 126 -19.54 7.00 6.39
N LEU A 127 -20.21 6.50 7.43
CA LEU A 127 -21.67 6.55 7.54
C LEU A 127 -22.18 8.00 7.67
N ASP A 128 -21.62 8.76 8.62
CA ASP A 128 -21.97 10.17 8.86
C ASP A 128 -21.77 11.04 7.61
N LEU A 129 -20.55 11.06 7.06
CA LEU A 129 -20.24 11.82 5.85
C LEU A 129 -21.01 11.28 4.63
N GLY A 130 -21.31 9.97 4.59
CA GLY A 130 -22.12 9.33 3.56
C GLY A 130 -23.61 9.67 3.62
N GLY A 131 -24.07 10.31 4.70
CA GLY A 131 -25.47 10.64 4.95
C GLY A 131 -26.33 9.43 5.32
N VAL A 132 -25.74 8.41 5.96
CA VAL A 132 -26.40 7.18 6.41
C VAL A 132 -26.49 7.18 7.94
N PRO A 133 -27.64 6.88 8.57
CA PRO A 133 -27.77 6.85 10.02
C PRO A 133 -26.75 5.90 10.70
N LEU A 134 -26.19 6.34 11.83
CA LEU A 134 -25.07 5.66 12.49
C LEU A 134 -25.48 4.32 13.09
N THR A 135 -26.64 4.24 13.75
CA THR A 135 -27.13 3.00 14.34
C THR A 135 -28.15 2.30 13.44
N SER A 136 -28.22 0.97 13.52
CA SER A 136 -29.25 0.19 12.78
C SER A 136 -30.67 0.54 13.22
N ALA A 137 -30.85 0.97 14.47
CA ALA A 137 -32.15 1.39 15.01
C ALA A 137 -32.67 2.72 14.45
N GLU A 138 -31.80 3.58 13.91
CA GLU A 138 -32.17 4.86 13.29
C GLU A 138 -32.46 4.74 11.78
N ARG A 139 -32.21 3.57 11.17
CA ARG A 139 -32.39 3.37 9.71
C ARG A 139 -33.83 3.02 9.36
N GLY A 140 -34.42 3.81 8.47
CA GLY A 140 -35.75 3.62 7.92
C GLY A 140 -35.82 2.58 6.81
N GLU A 141 -36.99 2.48 6.19
CA GLU A 141 -37.25 1.56 5.07
C GLU A 141 -36.39 1.84 3.83
N ASP A 142 -36.04 3.12 3.60
CA ASP A 142 -35.31 3.58 2.43
C ASP A 142 -33.78 3.68 2.58
N ASP A 143 -33.28 3.63 3.82
CA ASP A 143 -31.85 3.63 4.09
C ASP A 143 -31.17 2.34 3.60
N PRO A 144 -29.90 2.41 3.15
CA PRO A 144 -29.15 1.22 2.72
C PRO A 144 -29.09 0.13 3.80
N LEU A 145 -28.85 -1.10 3.35
CA LEU A 145 -28.35 -2.15 4.23
C LEU A 145 -26.89 -1.83 4.57
N VAL A 146 -26.58 -1.57 5.84
CA VAL A 146 -25.19 -1.48 6.30
C VAL A 146 -24.74 -2.85 6.77
N ILE A 147 -23.93 -3.50 5.95
CA ILE A 147 -23.40 -4.84 6.18
C ILE A 147 -21.89 -4.80 6.35
N ALA A 148 -21.31 -5.77 7.06
CA ALA A 148 -19.86 -5.89 7.13
C ALA A 148 -19.37 -7.35 7.11
N GLY A 149 -18.11 -7.57 6.75
CA GLY A 149 -17.48 -8.89 6.73
C GLY A 149 -15.95 -8.81 6.78
N GLY A 150 -15.28 -9.91 7.12
CA GLY A 150 -13.82 -9.96 7.28
C GLY A 150 -13.39 -10.73 8.54
N PRO A 151 -12.09 -10.75 8.90
CA PRO A 151 -11.60 -11.48 10.07
C PRO A 151 -12.34 -11.16 11.37
N THR A 152 -12.57 -9.87 11.66
CA THR A 152 -13.20 -9.45 12.93
C THR A 152 -14.72 -9.53 12.94
N ALA A 153 -15.35 -9.87 11.81
CA ALA A 153 -16.76 -10.26 11.78
C ALA A 153 -17.07 -11.44 12.71
N THR A 154 -16.06 -12.27 13.05
CA THR A 154 -16.19 -13.41 13.97
C THR A 154 -16.45 -13.04 15.44
N HIS A 155 -16.38 -11.76 15.79
CA HIS A 155 -16.65 -11.24 17.13
C HIS A 155 -17.34 -9.85 17.05
N PRO A 156 -18.56 -9.80 16.50
CA PRO A 156 -19.16 -8.56 15.99
C PRO A 156 -19.86 -7.70 17.05
N GLU A 157 -19.97 -8.16 18.30
CA GLU A 157 -20.78 -7.52 19.35
C GLU A 157 -20.47 -6.02 19.59
N PRO A 158 -19.22 -5.54 19.56
CA PRO A 158 -18.95 -4.10 19.70
C PRO A 158 -19.55 -3.22 18.58
N LEU A 159 -19.91 -3.82 17.44
CA LEU A 159 -20.56 -3.18 16.29
C LEU A 159 -22.06 -3.55 16.15
N ALA A 160 -22.61 -4.36 17.06
CA ALA A 160 -23.97 -4.90 16.95
C ALA A 160 -25.08 -3.84 16.93
N THR A 161 -24.85 -2.65 17.47
CA THR A 161 -25.81 -1.53 17.40
C THR A 161 -25.66 -0.69 16.12
N ILE A 162 -24.55 -0.84 15.39
CA ILE A 162 -24.16 -0.03 14.23
C ILE A 162 -24.49 -0.76 12.92
N LEU A 163 -24.24 -2.06 12.84
CA LEU A 163 -24.44 -2.86 11.63
C LEU A 163 -25.85 -3.47 11.59
N ASP A 164 -26.46 -3.50 10.40
CA ASP A 164 -27.73 -4.22 10.19
C ASP A 164 -27.49 -5.73 10.07
N ALA A 165 -26.39 -6.12 9.41
CA ALA A 165 -26.01 -7.52 9.18
C ALA A 165 -24.48 -7.69 9.16
N VAL A 166 -24.02 -8.92 9.39
CA VAL A 166 -22.60 -9.29 9.42
C VAL A 166 -22.40 -10.63 8.71
N VAL A 167 -21.50 -10.68 7.73
CA VAL A 167 -21.10 -11.91 7.02
C VAL A 167 -19.91 -12.54 7.72
N ILE A 168 -20.14 -13.73 8.28
CA ILE A 168 -19.17 -14.54 9.00
C ILE A 168 -18.52 -15.53 8.03
N GLY A 169 -17.21 -15.43 7.84
CA GLY A 169 -16.42 -16.34 7.01
C GLY A 169 -16.22 -15.85 5.58
N ASP A 170 -16.34 -16.75 4.61
CA ASP A 170 -16.08 -16.45 3.19
C ASP A 170 -17.28 -15.75 2.53
N GLY A 171 -17.03 -14.60 1.90
CA GLY A 171 -18.06 -13.71 1.35
C GLY A 171 -18.40 -13.95 -0.11
N GLU A 172 -17.59 -14.73 -0.85
CA GLU A 172 -17.68 -14.90 -2.29
C GLU A 172 -19.05 -15.39 -2.77
N GLU A 173 -19.66 -16.36 -2.07
CA GLU A 173 -20.99 -16.88 -2.43
C GLU A 173 -22.12 -15.93 -2.00
N ARG A 174 -21.94 -15.26 -0.85
CA ARG A 174 -23.01 -14.56 -0.14
C ARG A 174 -23.22 -13.14 -0.63
N THR A 175 -22.19 -12.48 -1.15
CA THR A 175 -22.23 -11.03 -1.41
C THR A 175 -23.28 -10.66 -2.48
N THR A 176 -23.33 -11.40 -3.59
CA THR A 176 -24.35 -11.19 -4.64
C THR A 176 -25.74 -11.66 -4.20
N GLU A 177 -25.83 -12.79 -3.49
CA GLU A 177 -27.09 -13.34 -2.94
C GLU A 177 -27.78 -12.33 -2.02
N ILE A 178 -27.04 -11.78 -1.04
CA ILE A 178 -27.53 -10.77 -0.09
C ILE A 178 -27.99 -9.50 -0.80
N ALA A 179 -27.18 -8.97 -1.73
CA ALA A 179 -27.47 -7.71 -2.42
C ALA A 179 -28.78 -7.80 -3.24
N LEU A 180 -28.97 -8.91 -3.96
CA LEU A 180 -30.18 -9.15 -4.74
C LEU A 180 -31.39 -9.45 -3.85
N LEU A 181 -31.26 -10.29 -2.82
CA LEU A 181 -32.36 -10.61 -1.90
C LEU A 181 -32.88 -9.36 -1.19
N TRP A 182 -31.98 -8.55 -0.61
CA TRP A 182 -32.33 -7.30 0.04
C TRP A 182 -33.10 -6.34 -0.88
N THR A 183 -32.58 -6.14 -2.09
CA THR A 183 -33.12 -5.15 -3.03
C THR A 183 -34.42 -5.62 -3.68
N SER A 184 -34.54 -6.93 -3.96
CA SER A 184 -35.77 -7.53 -4.47
C SER A 184 -36.91 -7.46 -3.45
N LEU A 185 -36.65 -7.79 -2.19
CA LEU A 185 -37.66 -7.67 -1.13
C LEU A 185 -38.06 -6.20 -0.87
N ARG A 186 -37.12 -5.24 -0.97
CA ARG A 186 -37.43 -3.79 -0.91
C ARG A 186 -38.41 -3.38 -2.01
N LYS A 187 -38.15 -3.81 -3.26
CA LYS A 187 -39.02 -3.54 -4.42
C LYS A 187 -40.41 -4.18 -4.30
N GLN A 188 -40.53 -5.27 -3.54
CA GLN A 188 -41.80 -5.93 -3.22
C GLN A 188 -42.57 -5.24 -2.06
N GLY A 189 -42.00 -4.21 -1.42
CA GLY A 189 -42.62 -3.50 -0.30
C GLY A 189 -42.53 -4.23 1.05
N VAL A 190 -41.63 -5.22 1.18
CA VAL A 190 -41.42 -5.98 2.42
C VAL A 190 -40.72 -5.10 3.47
N ALA A 191 -41.24 -5.07 4.69
CA ALA A 191 -40.74 -4.21 5.76
C ALA A 191 -39.28 -4.54 6.14
N ARG A 192 -38.49 -3.54 6.56
CA ARG A 192 -37.04 -3.68 6.86
C ARG A 192 -36.77 -4.83 7.81
N ARG A 193 -37.58 -4.98 8.85
CA ARG A 193 -37.46 -6.08 9.84
C ARG A 193 -37.62 -7.46 9.21
N GLU A 194 -38.55 -7.63 8.28
CA GLU A 194 -38.80 -8.90 7.58
C GLU A 194 -37.70 -9.18 6.56
N ARG A 195 -37.19 -8.14 5.87
CA ARG A 195 -36.00 -8.24 5.02
C ARG A 195 -34.77 -8.72 5.81
N LEU A 196 -34.55 -8.15 7.00
CA LEU A 196 -33.47 -8.55 7.90
C LEU A 196 -33.66 -9.99 8.43
N ALA A 197 -34.90 -10.41 8.72
CA ALA A 197 -35.20 -11.79 9.08
C ALA A 197 -34.85 -12.76 7.94
N ALA A 198 -35.25 -12.47 6.70
CA ALA A 198 -34.91 -13.28 5.53
C ALA A 198 -33.38 -13.36 5.29
N LEU A 199 -32.64 -12.27 5.53
CA LEU A 199 -31.17 -12.31 5.49
C LEU A 199 -30.57 -13.25 6.55
N SER A 200 -31.17 -13.37 7.74
CA SER A 200 -30.67 -14.23 8.82
C SER A 200 -30.84 -15.74 8.56
N GLU A 201 -31.67 -16.12 7.58
CA GLU A 201 -31.80 -17.51 7.11
C GLU A 201 -30.60 -17.93 6.23
N LEU A 202 -29.87 -16.97 5.66
CA LEU A 202 -28.69 -17.25 4.84
C LEU A 202 -27.51 -17.70 5.73
N ARG A 203 -26.88 -18.81 5.34
CA ARG A 203 -25.75 -19.38 6.08
C ARG A 203 -24.60 -18.37 6.21
N GLY A 204 -24.19 -18.11 7.44
CA GLY A 204 -23.10 -17.20 7.77
C GLY A 204 -23.52 -15.74 7.89
N VAL A 205 -24.82 -15.41 7.85
CA VAL A 205 -25.30 -14.04 8.09
C VAL A 205 -25.81 -13.93 9.52
N PHE A 206 -25.19 -13.04 10.30
CA PHE A 206 -25.64 -12.63 11.62
C PHE A 206 -26.36 -11.28 11.53
N VAL A 207 -27.53 -11.15 12.15
CA VAL A 207 -28.37 -9.94 12.11
C VAL A 207 -28.61 -9.49 13.56
N PRO A 208 -27.79 -8.57 14.11
CA PRO A 208 -27.68 -8.39 15.56
C PRO A 208 -28.99 -8.01 16.27
N SER A 209 -29.87 -7.29 15.58
CA SER A 209 -31.18 -6.83 16.07
C SER A 209 -32.20 -7.95 16.32
N LEU A 210 -31.93 -9.17 15.84
CA LEU A 210 -32.78 -10.36 16.05
C LEU A 210 -32.32 -11.22 17.24
N TYR A 211 -31.26 -10.83 17.95
CA TYR A 211 -30.66 -11.60 19.05
C TYR A 211 -30.72 -10.85 20.37
N THR A 212 -31.09 -11.56 21.43
CA THR A 212 -31.10 -11.03 22.80
C THR A 212 -29.81 -11.35 23.55
N VAL A 213 -29.41 -10.47 24.46
CA VAL A 213 -28.22 -10.61 25.31
C VAL A 213 -28.60 -10.72 26.77
N ALA A 214 -27.78 -11.41 27.55
CA ALA A 214 -27.84 -11.42 29.01
C ALA A 214 -26.44 -11.24 29.60
N VAL A 215 -26.35 -10.87 30.88
CA VAL A 215 -25.07 -10.77 31.60
C VAL A 215 -24.62 -12.16 32.03
N GLU A 216 -23.41 -12.56 31.62
CA GLU A 216 -22.78 -13.82 32.02
C GLU A 216 -22.27 -13.73 33.48
N PRO A 217 -22.79 -14.53 34.43
CA PRO A 217 -22.48 -14.40 35.85
C PRO A 217 -20.99 -14.51 36.22
N GLU A 218 -20.20 -15.31 35.50
CA GLU A 218 -18.77 -15.47 35.79
C GLU A 218 -17.90 -14.26 35.35
N THR A 219 -18.41 -13.39 34.46
CA THR A 219 -17.59 -12.34 33.81
C THR A 219 -18.18 -10.93 33.87
N GLY A 220 -19.50 -10.79 34.04
CA GLY A 220 -20.19 -9.50 33.91
C GLY A 220 -20.34 -8.99 32.47
N LEU A 221 -19.86 -9.75 31.47
CA LEU A 221 -19.97 -9.41 30.05
C LEU A 221 -21.35 -9.75 29.51
N GLU A 222 -21.84 -8.97 28.55
CA GLU A 222 -23.04 -9.32 27.78
C GLU A 222 -22.72 -10.40 26.74
N VAL A 223 -23.54 -11.44 26.74
CA VAL A 223 -23.44 -12.57 25.82
C VAL A 223 -24.78 -12.79 25.14
N VAL A 224 -24.77 -13.06 23.84
CA VAL A 224 -25.97 -13.45 23.08
C VAL A 224 -26.50 -14.77 23.65
N VAL A 225 -27.77 -14.79 24.07
CA VAL A 225 -28.42 -15.96 24.69
C VAL A 225 -29.47 -16.64 23.81
N ASP A 226 -30.19 -15.88 22.99
CA ASP A 226 -31.30 -16.35 22.14
C ASP A 226 -31.37 -15.56 20.81
N GLY A 227 -31.96 -16.16 19.78
CA GLY A 227 -32.12 -15.59 18.44
C GLY A 227 -32.45 -16.66 17.37
N PRO A 228 -32.76 -16.27 16.12
CA PRO A 228 -33.36 -17.16 15.12
C PRO A 228 -32.47 -18.33 14.69
N VAL A 229 -31.15 -18.11 14.59
CA VAL A 229 -30.16 -19.14 14.25
C VAL A 229 -29.02 -19.07 15.26
N LEU A 230 -28.92 -20.06 16.14
CA LEU A 230 -27.93 -20.07 17.22
C LEU A 230 -27.31 -21.48 17.36
N PRO A 231 -25.98 -21.66 17.19
CA PRO A 231 -24.99 -20.66 16.78
C PRO A 231 -25.10 -20.29 15.29
N VAL A 232 -24.65 -19.09 14.94
CA VAL A 232 -24.48 -18.67 13.54
C VAL A 232 -23.25 -19.37 12.96
N ARG A 233 -23.48 -20.34 12.07
CA ARG A 233 -22.41 -21.08 11.38
C ARG A 233 -21.86 -20.26 10.23
N ARG A 234 -20.54 -20.05 10.21
CA ARG A 234 -19.86 -19.33 9.11
C ARG A 234 -20.17 -19.89 7.72
N SER A 235 -20.12 -19.00 6.74
CA SER A 235 -19.96 -19.31 5.33
C SER A 235 -18.54 -19.82 5.07
N LEU A 236 -18.40 -20.86 4.24
CA LEU A 236 -17.12 -21.48 3.89
C LEU A 236 -17.15 -21.90 2.42
N VAL A 237 -16.26 -21.33 1.62
CA VAL A 237 -16.01 -21.76 0.24
C VAL A 237 -15.12 -22.99 0.29
N GLU A 238 -15.67 -24.17 0.01
CA GLU A 238 -14.91 -25.43 0.08
C GLU A 238 -13.77 -25.50 -0.94
N ASP A 239 -14.05 -25.04 -2.17
CA ASP A 239 -13.09 -25.00 -3.29
C ASP A 239 -12.92 -23.55 -3.79
N LEU A 240 -11.75 -22.98 -3.54
CA LEU A 240 -11.41 -21.61 -3.96
C LEU A 240 -11.36 -21.46 -5.49
N ASN A 241 -11.17 -22.55 -6.23
CA ASN A 241 -11.02 -22.53 -7.69
C ASN A 241 -12.35 -22.28 -8.42
N LYS A 242 -13.49 -22.43 -7.73
CA LYS A 242 -14.81 -21.97 -8.20
C LYS A 242 -14.94 -20.45 -8.27
N TYR A 243 -14.08 -19.74 -7.53
CA TYR A 243 -14.02 -18.27 -7.50
C TYR A 243 -12.60 -17.82 -7.89
N PRO A 244 -12.26 -17.81 -9.19
CA PRO A 244 -10.94 -17.41 -9.68
C PRO A 244 -10.54 -16.02 -9.17
N PHE A 245 -9.25 -15.85 -8.89
CA PHE A 245 -8.74 -14.58 -8.39
C PHE A 245 -8.82 -13.50 -9.49
N PRO A 246 -9.23 -12.25 -9.19
CA PRO A 246 -9.32 -11.18 -10.19
C PRO A 246 -7.97 -10.92 -10.88
N HIS A 247 -7.95 -11.01 -12.22
CA HIS A 247 -6.79 -10.61 -13.03
C HIS A 247 -6.92 -9.18 -13.56
N ASP A 248 -8.13 -8.64 -13.55
CA ASP A 248 -8.55 -7.33 -14.00
C ASP A 248 -9.05 -6.47 -12.83
N GLY A 249 -9.14 -5.16 -13.04
CA GLY A 249 -9.66 -4.21 -12.07
C GLY A 249 -8.99 -2.83 -12.12
N PRO A 250 -9.39 -1.92 -11.21
CA PRO A 250 -8.94 -0.52 -11.20
C PRO A 250 -7.42 -0.37 -10.98
N VAL A 251 -6.77 0.38 -11.86
CA VAL A 251 -5.33 0.70 -11.83
C VAL A 251 -5.04 2.09 -12.39
N GLY A 252 -3.93 2.71 -11.96
CA GLY A 252 -3.47 4.00 -12.48
C GLY A 252 -3.98 5.23 -11.73
N GLY A 253 -4.65 5.04 -10.59
CA GLY A 253 -4.81 6.07 -9.55
C GLY A 253 -3.50 6.29 -8.77
N PRO A 254 -3.55 6.90 -7.57
CA PRO A 254 -2.36 7.12 -6.74
C PRO A 254 -1.74 5.81 -6.24
N GLU A 255 -0.45 5.85 -5.88
CA GLU A 255 0.32 4.70 -5.39
C GLU A 255 -0.35 4.01 -4.18
N ALA A 256 -0.70 2.73 -4.35
CA ALA A 256 -1.13 1.85 -3.27
C ALA A 256 0.06 1.31 -2.46
N ILE A 257 -0.15 0.93 -1.20
CA ILE A 257 0.89 0.33 -0.34
C ILE A 257 1.54 -0.90 -1.01
N PHE A 258 0.77 -1.71 -1.73
CA PHE A 258 1.25 -2.73 -2.66
C PHE A 258 0.82 -2.41 -4.09
N ASP A 259 1.52 -1.46 -4.71
CA ASP A 259 1.37 -1.08 -6.12
C ASP A 259 1.94 -2.17 -7.08
N ARG A 260 1.44 -3.39 -6.96
CA ARG A 260 1.80 -4.61 -7.71
C ARG A 260 0.64 -5.61 -7.72
N MET A 261 0.60 -6.50 -8.72
CA MET A 261 -0.41 -7.55 -8.78
C MET A 261 -0.20 -8.60 -7.68
N SER A 262 -1.08 -8.67 -6.68
CA SER A 262 -0.95 -9.59 -5.55
C SER A 262 -2.07 -10.63 -5.57
N ILE A 263 -1.72 -11.91 -5.43
CA ILE A 263 -2.66 -13.04 -5.46
C ILE A 263 -2.63 -13.84 -4.15
N GLU A 264 -3.81 -14.19 -3.65
CA GLU A 264 -3.99 -15.18 -2.57
C GLU A 264 -3.83 -16.59 -3.15
N ILE A 265 -2.75 -17.30 -2.80
CA ILE A 265 -2.50 -18.67 -3.33
C ILE A 265 -3.13 -19.78 -2.48
N ALA A 266 -3.46 -19.48 -1.22
CA ALA A 266 -4.12 -20.39 -0.30
C ALA A 266 -4.78 -19.63 0.86
N ARG A 267 -5.92 -20.13 1.34
CA ARG A 267 -6.64 -19.62 2.50
C ARG A 267 -6.52 -20.60 3.67
N GLY A 268 -6.28 -20.08 4.88
CA GLY A 268 -6.00 -20.88 6.07
C GLY A 268 -4.51 -21.15 6.31
N CYS A 269 -4.19 -21.84 7.41
CA CYS A 269 -2.82 -22.22 7.77
C CYS A 269 -2.76 -23.59 8.48
N THR A 270 -1.77 -24.40 8.16
CA THR A 270 -1.58 -25.78 8.69
C THR A 270 -1.16 -25.81 10.17
N GLU A 271 -0.66 -24.71 10.71
CA GLU A 271 0.34 -24.75 11.78
C GLU A 271 -0.17 -24.52 13.20
N GLY A 272 -1.34 -23.88 13.38
CA GLY A 272 -2.01 -23.84 14.68
C GLY A 272 -1.31 -23.02 15.78
N CYS A 273 -0.69 -21.90 15.45
CA CYS A 273 -0.12 -21.00 16.45
C CYS A 273 -1.21 -20.42 17.36
N ARG A 274 -1.01 -20.48 18.68
CA ARG A 274 -2.07 -20.34 19.70
C ARG A 274 -2.57 -18.91 19.95
N PHE A 275 -1.85 -17.91 19.47
CA PHE A 275 -2.28 -16.51 19.41
C PHE A 275 -3.00 -16.14 18.10
N CYS A 276 -2.91 -16.99 17.07
CA CYS A 276 -3.23 -16.58 15.70
C CYS A 276 -4.68 -16.89 15.32
N GLN A 277 -5.56 -15.88 15.44
CA GLN A 277 -6.97 -15.99 15.06
C GLN A 277 -7.14 -16.48 13.62
N ALA A 278 -6.42 -15.89 12.65
CA ALA A 278 -6.44 -16.32 11.25
C ALA A 278 -6.02 -17.79 11.05
N GLY A 279 -5.14 -18.32 11.92
CA GLY A 279 -4.74 -19.73 11.95
C GLY A 279 -5.80 -20.69 12.49
N MET A 280 -6.93 -20.16 12.97
CA MET A 280 -8.08 -20.90 13.49
C MET A 280 -9.33 -20.65 12.62
N ILE A 281 -9.76 -19.39 12.46
CA ILE A 281 -11.03 -19.03 11.80
C ILE A 281 -11.10 -19.36 10.30
N TYR A 282 -9.95 -19.55 9.63
CA TYR A 282 -9.88 -19.87 8.20
C TYR A 282 -9.69 -21.36 7.89
N ARG A 283 -9.61 -22.24 8.90
CA ARG A 283 -9.48 -23.71 8.69
C ARG A 283 -10.70 -24.27 7.94
N PRO A 284 -10.57 -25.29 7.08
CA PRO A 284 -9.34 -25.98 6.68
C PRO A 284 -8.48 -25.14 5.72
N VAL A 285 -7.23 -25.56 5.54
CA VAL A 285 -6.38 -24.99 4.48
C VAL A 285 -6.93 -25.39 3.12
N ARG A 286 -7.10 -24.42 2.24
CA ARG A 286 -7.56 -24.60 0.87
C ARG A 286 -6.56 -23.93 -0.05
N GLU A 287 -5.99 -24.69 -0.99
CA GLU A 287 -4.99 -24.22 -1.94
C GLU A 287 -5.68 -23.84 -3.27
N ARG A 288 -5.14 -22.85 -3.99
CA ARG A 288 -5.54 -22.60 -5.38
C ARG A 288 -4.70 -23.42 -6.34
N ASP A 289 -5.31 -23.76 -7.46
CA ASP A 289 -4.72 -24.44 -8.60
C ASP A 289 -3.49 -23.65 -9.12
N PRO A 290 -2.28 -24.26 -9.16
CA PRO A 290 -1.07 -23.57 -9.58
C PRO A 290 -1.13 -23.08 -11.04
N GLU A 291 -1.88 -23.75 -11.92
CA GLU A 291 -2.02 -23.28 -13.31
C GLU A 291 -2.91 -22.06 -13.40
N GLN A 292 -4.00 -22.01 -12.61
CA GLN A 292 -4.84 -20.81 -12.50
C GLN A 292 -4.07 -19.63 -11.91
N ILE A 293 -3.18 -19.86 -10.92
CA ILE A 293 -2.31 -18.81 -10.39
C ILE A 293 -1.40 -18.24 -11.50
N VAL A 294 -0.74 -19.10 -12.28
CA VAL A 294 0.16 -18.67 -13.38
C VAL A 294 -0.62 -17.92 -14.47
N ASP A 295 -1.77 -18.43 -14.90
CA ASP A 295 -2.62 -17.80 -15.91
C ASP A 295 -3.16 -16.44 -15.43
N THR A 296 -3.67 -16.37 -14.20
CA THR A 296 -4.13 -15.12 -13.57
C THR A 296 -3.02 -14.08 -13.54
N LEU A 297 -1.80 -14.44 -13.15
CA LEU A 297 -0.67 -13.51 -13.09
C LEU A 297 -0.25 -13.01 -14.48
N VAL A 298 -0.22 -13.88 -15.51
CA VAL A 298 0.12 -13.49 -16.89
C VAL A 298 -0.95 -12.56 -17.46
N LYS A 299 -2.23 -12.90 -17.32
CA LYS A 299 -3.36 -12.05 -17.73
C LYS A 299 -3.34 -10.71 -17.01
N ALA A 300 -3.07 -10.72 -15.71
CA ALA A 300 -3.05 -9.51 -14.89
C ALA A 300 -1.89 -8.58 -15.27
N VAL A 301 -0.67 -9.09 -15.43
CA VAL A 301 0.47 -8.29 -15.91
C VAL A 301 0.12 -7.60 -17.23
N LYS A 302 -0.44 -8.34 -18.20
CA LYS A 302 -0.83 -7.80 -19.50
C LYS A 302 -1.94 -6.75 -19.41
N GLY A 303 -3.04 -7.05 -18.73
CA GLY A 303 -4.20 -6.16 -18.63
C GLY A 303 -3.96 -4.91 -17.77
N SER A 304 -3.18 -5.04 -16.69
CA SER A 304 -2.90 -3.94 -15.76
C SER A 304 -1.66 -3.13 -16.11
N GLY A 305 -0.69 -3.72 -16.81
CA GLY A 305 0.65 -3.15 -17.05
C GLY A 305 1.59 -3.16 -15.84
N TYR A 306 1.28 -3.85 -14.73
CA TYR A 306 2.16 -3.96 -13.56
C TYR A 306 3.52 -4.59 -13.90
N ASP A 307 4.59 -4.10 -13.26
CA ASP A 307 5.94 -4.69 -13.31
C ASP A 307 6.39 -5.38 -12.03
N GLY A 308 5.44 -5.62 -11.14
CA GLY A 308 5.57 -6.51 -10.01
C GLY A 308 4.34 -7.41 -9.88
N VAL A 309 4.58 -8.67 -9.53
CA VAL A 309 3.60 -9.60 -9.00
C VAL A 309 3.99 -10.01 -7.57
N SER A 310 3.07 -10.52 -6.75
CA SER A 310 3.46 -11.25 -5.54
C SER A 310 2.49 -12.35 -5.10
N LEU A 311 3.06 -13.47 -4.66
CA LEU A 311 2.32 -14.59 -4.05
C LEU A 311 2.13 -14.33 -2.55
N THR A 312 0.90 -14.50 -2.08
CA THR A 312 0.51 -14.23 -0.69
C THR A 312 -0.36 -15.35 -0.13
N ALA A 313 -0.10 -15.75 1.11
CA ALA A 313 -0.98 -16.55 1.96
C ALA A 313 -0.67 -16.23 3.44
N LEU A 314 -1.41 -16.83 4.38
CA LEU A 314 -1.04 -16.79 5.81
C LEU A 314 0.31 -17.48 6.08
N SER A 315 0.70 -18.43 5.22
CA SER A 315 2.01 -19.06 5.24
C SER A 315 2.36 -19.55 3.83
N THR A 316 2.95 -18.67 3.02
CA THR A 316 3.23 -18.93 1.59
C THR A 316 4.19 -20.10 1.38
N ALA A 317 5.08 -20.35 2.35
CA ALA A 317 5.99 -21.48 2.33
C ALA A 317 5.34 -22.85 2.66
N ASP A 318 4.08 -22.85 3.11
CA ASP A 318 3.30 -24.07 3.36
C ASP A 318 2.37 -24.45 2.19
N TYR A 319 2.34 -23.65 1.11
CA TYR A 319 1.65 -24.03 -0.13
C TYR A 319 2.39 -25.20 -0.81
N SER A 320 1.66 -26.27 -1.13
CA SER A 320 2.22 -27.60 -1.35
C SER A 320 3.28 -27.66 -2.46
N CYS A 321 3.11 -26.87 -3.50
CA CYS A 321 3.99 -26.81 -4.67
C CYS A 321 4.67 -25.44 -4.86
N ILE A 322 4.98 -24.74 -3.76
CA ILE A 322 5.55 -23.38 -3.79
C ILE A 322 6.83 -23.24 -4.62
N ALA A 323 7.77 -24.18 -4.52
CA ALA A 323 9.04 -24.12 -5.26
C ALA A 323 8.84 -24.26 -6.79
N PRO A 324 8.14 -25.30 -7.32
CA PRO A 324 7.86 -25.38 -8.76
C PRO A 324 6.89 -24.28 -9.23
N LEU A 325 5.98 -23.75 -8.39
CA LEU A 325 5.16 -22.60 -8.74
C LEU A 325 6.02 -21.33 -8.96
N ILE A 326 6.94 -21.02 -8.03
CA ILE A 326 7.87 -19.88 -8.17
C ILE A 326 8.72 -20.03 -9.43
N GLN A 327 9.21 -21.24 -9.72
CA GLN A 327 9.93 -21.51 -10.96
C GLN A 327 9.06 -21.21 -12.18
N LYS A 328 7.85 -21.78 -12.26
CA LYS A 328 6.94 -21.61 -13.40
C LYS A 328 6.54 -20.15 -13.63
N VAL A 329 6.23 -19.41 -12.55
CA VAL A 329 5.92 -17.98 -12.60
C VAL A 329 7.14 -17.19 -13.10
N THR A 330 8.34 -17.50 -12.60
CA THR A 330 9.58 -16.83 -13.03
C THR A 330 9.88 -17.10 -14.51
N GLU A 331 9.76 -18.33 -14.98
CA GLU A 331 9.94 -18.71 -16.39
C GLU A 331 8.97 -17.96 -17.32
N ARG A 332 7.71 -17.76 -16.89
CA ARG A 332 6.68 -17.09 -17.68
C ARG A 332 6.76 -15.57 -17.65
N LEU A 333 7.25 -14.96 -16.56
CA LEU A 333 7.28 -13.51 -16.36
C LEU A 333 8.64 -12.85 -16.57
N ALA A 334 9.74 -13.63 -16.62
CA ALA A 334 11.07 -13.11 -16.92
C ALA A 334 11.18 -12.44 -18.32
N PRO A 335 10.54 -12.93 -19.40
CA PRO A 335 10.53 -12.23 -20.70
C PRO A 335 9.92 -10.82 -20.61
N GLU A 336 8.87 -10.67 -19.80
CA GLU A 336 8.15 -9.40 -19.56
C GLU A 336 8.90 -8.43 -18.63
N LYS A 337 10.08 -8.85 -18.11
CA LYS A 337 10.90 -8.08 -17.15
C LYS A 337 10.15 -7.73 -15.85
N VAL A 338 9.20 -8.57 -15.45
CA VAL A 338 8.37 -8.39 -14.24
C VAL A 338 9.06 -8.96 -13.00
N SER A 339 8.95 -8.26 -11.88
CA SER A 339 9.47 -8.70 -10.59
C SER A 339 8.49 -9.60 -9.83
N LEU A 340 8.98 -10.56 -9.04
CA LEU A 340 8.17 -11.46 -8.21
C LEU A 340 8.48 -11.23 -6.72
N GLY A 341 7.49 -10.80 -5.95
CA GLY A 341 7.54 -10.79 -4.50
C GLY A 341 6.95 -12.07 -3.90
N VAL A 342 7.46 -12.48 -2.73
CA VAL A 342 6.86 -13.57 -1.95
C VAL A 342 6.66 -13.07 -0.52
N SER A 343 5.41 -13.03 -0.07
CA SER A 343 5.00 -12.55 1.26
C SER A 343 5.00 -13.69 2.28
N SER A 344 4.97 -13.36 3.58
CA SER A 344 4.68 -14.32 4.68
C SER A 344 5.55 -15.59 4.69
N LEU A 345 6.87 -15.43 4.75
CA LEU A 345 7.83 -16.53 4.69
C LEU A 345 8.23 -17.04 6.09
N ARG A 346 8.20 -18.36 6.26
CA ARG A 346 8.70 -19.05 7.47
C ARG A 346 10.18 -19.38 7.32
N ALA A 347 10.90 -19.41 8.44
CA ALA A 347 12.35 -19.64 8.46
C ALA A 347 12.75 -20.94 7.74
N TYR A 348 12.18 -22.08 8.15
CA TYR A 348 12.51 -23.40 7.61
C TYR A 348 11.98 -23.68 6.19
N GLY A 349 11.14 -22.81 5.62
CA GLY A 349 10.38 -23.07 4.39
C GLY A 349 11.06 -22.62 3.09
N LEU A 350 12.23 -21.99 3.17
CA LEU A 350 12.99 -21.52 2.01
C LEU A 350 14.18 -22.44 1.75
N ASP A 351 14.08 -23.24 0.68
CA ASP A 351 15.25 -23.93 0.14
C ASP A 351 16.17 -22.96 -0.62
N GLU A 352 17.34 -23.47 -0.97
CA GLU A 352 18.39 -22.71 -1.62
C GLU A 352 18.02 -22.19 -3.02
N ASN A 353 17.23 -22.96 -3.77
CA ASN A 353 16.78 -22.58 -5.10
C ASN A 353 15.74 -21.47 -5.04
N VAL A 354 14.79 -21.55 -4.10
CA VAL A 354 13.79 -20.48 -3.88
C VAL A 354 14.50 -19.19 -3.47
N LEU A 355 15.50 -19.25 -2.58
CA LEU A 355 16.32 -18.08 -2.27
C LEU A 355 17.04 -17.55 -3.52
N ASP A 356 17.78 -18.39 -4.25
CA ASP A 356 18.54 -17.94 -5.43
C ASP A 356 17.63 -17.32 -6.51
N ASP A 357 16.43 -17.85 -6.71
CA ASP A 357 15.44 -17.29 -7.64
C ASP A 357 14.83 -15.98 -7.07
N MET A 358 14.52 -15.90 -5.77
CA MET A 358 14.12 -14.64 -5.09
C MET A 358 15.20 -13.53 -5.17
N ARG A 359 16.47 -13.89 -5.33
CA ARG A 359 17.55 -12.89 -5.51
C ARG A 359 17.47 -12.19 -6.86
N THR A 360 17.01 -12.88 -7.91
CA THR A 360 16.89 -12.32 -9.26
C THR A 360 15.91 -11.13 -9.32
N VAL A 361 14.93 -11.13 -8.43
CA VAL A 361 13.83 -10.17 -8.31
C VAL A 361 14.05 -9.09 -7.24
N ARG A 362 15.30 -8.94 -6.76
CA ARG A 362 15.82 -7.75 -6.05
C ARG A 362 15.20 -7.44 -4.67
N ALA A 363 14.84 -8.44 -3.88
CA ALA A 363 14.52 -8.21 -2.46
C ALA A 363 15.75 -7.69 -1.70
N SER A 364 15.69 -6.47 -1.15
CA SER A 364 16.81 -5.84 -0.40
C SER A 364 16.92 -6.29 1.07
N GLY A 365 16.31 -7.42 1.42
CA GLY A 365 16.23 -7.95 2.78
C GLY A 365 15.14 -9.01 2.86
N VAL A 366 15.22 -9.87 3.87
CA VAL A 366 14.22 -10.91 4.13
C VAL A 366 13.67 -10.76 5.55
N THR A 367 12.37 -10.97 5.69
CA THR A 367 11.64 -10.80 6.95
C THR A 367 11.09 -12.13 7.43
N PHE A 368 11.38 -12.49 8.68
CA PHE A 368 10.87 -13.69 9.35
C PHE A 368 10.14 -13.33 10.62
N ALA A 369 9.29 -14.24 11.09
CA ALA A 369 8.52 -14.07 12.31
C ALA A 369 8.73 -15.29 13.23
N PRO A 370 9.77 -15.28 14.09
CA PRO A 370 9.94 -16.28 15.16
C PRO A 370 8.88 -16.16 16.27
N GLU A 371 8.25 -14.99 16.41
CA GLU A 371 7.23 -14.59 17.40
C GLU A 371 7.72 -14.54 18.85
N ALA A 372 8.50 -15.52 19.29
CA ALA A 372 9.00 -15.62 20.66
C ALA A 372 10.53 -15.81 20.72
N GLY A 373 11.15 -15.20 21.73
CA GLY A 373 12.59 -15.17 21.92
C GLY A 373 13.19 -16.54 22.27
N SER A 374 12.74 -17.14 23.36
CA SER A 374 13.21 -18.47 23.78
C SER A 374 12.54 -19.61 23.03
N GLN A 375 13.18 -20.79 23.01
CA GLN A 375 12.55 -22.00 22.47
C GLN A 375 11.30 -22.38 23.29
N ARG A 376 11.38 -22.28 24.63
CA ARG A 376 10.25 -22.52 25.53
C ARG A 376 9.02 -21.70 25.13
N MET A 377 9.19 -20.40 24.87
CA MET A 377 8.07 -19.55 24.49
C MET A 377 7.58 -19.81 23.06
N ARG A 378 8.45 -20.23 22.13
CA ARG A 378 8.00 -20.76 20.83
C ARG A 378 7.13 -22.01 20.99
N ASP A 379 7.48 -22.89 21.93
CA ASP A 379 6.71 -24.11 22.22
C ASP A 379 5.35 -23.79 22.92
N VAL A 380 5.33 -22.80 23.82
CA VAL A 380 4.11 -22.27 24.45
C VAL A 380 3.14 -21.72 23.40
N VAL A 381 3.60 -20.88 22.47
CA VAL A 381 2.75 -20.29 21.42
C VAL A 381 2.45 -21.23 20.24
N ASN A 382 2.99 -22.45 20.26
CA ASN A 382 2.95 -23.41 19.16
C ASN A 382 3.50 -22.86 17.83
N LYS A 383 4.70 -22.27 17.88
CA LYS A 383 5.47 -21.91 16.69
C LYS A 383 6.51 -22.99 16.44
N ASN A 384 6.26 -23.85 15.44
CA ASN A 384 7.12 -24.98 15.06
C ASN A 384 8.45 -24.55 14.39
N VAL A 385 9.22 -23.67 15.04
CA VAL A 385 10.52 -23.18 14.58
C VAL A 385 11.55 -23.42 15.69
N THR A 386 12.62 -24.15 15.38
CA THR A 386 13.75 -24.31 16.31
C THR A 386 14.76 -23.17 16.18
N GLU A 387 15.53 -22.93 17.25
CA GLU A 387 16.66 -21.97 17.22
C GLU A 387 17.66 -22.32 16.11
N GLU A 388 17.97 -23.62 15.96
CA GLU A 388 18.87 -24.14 14.93
C GLU A 388 18.35 -23.80 13.52
N GLN A 389 17.08 -24.08 13.22
CA GLN A 389 16.46 -23.75 11.93
C GLN A 389 16.57 -22.25 11.63
N LEU A 390 16.36 -21.38 12.63
CA LEU A 390 16.49 -19.94 12.45
C LEU A 390 17.94 -19.52 12.15
N MET A 391 18.93 -20.13 12.80
CA MET A 391 20.35 -19.88 12.52
C MET A 391 20.78 -20.41 11.14
N THR A 392 20.35 -21.61 10.75
CA THR A 392 20.56 -22.15 9.39
C THR A 392 19.92 -21.25 8.32
N THR A 393 18.75 -20.68 8.61
CA THR A 393 18.08 -19.72 7.71
C THR A 393 18.90 -18.44 7.55
N ALA A 394 19.42 -17.89 8.65
CA ALA A 394 20.33 -16.74 8.62
C ALA A 394 21.59 -17.04 7.82
N GLU A 395 22.20 -18.22 7.99
CA GLU A 395 23.35 -18.66 7.21
C GLU A 395 23.05 -18.72 5.70
N ARG A 396 21.97 -19.40 5.29
CA ARG A 396 21.56 -19.54 3.88
C ARG A 396 21.32 -18.20 3.18
N ILE A 397 20.83 -17.20 3.91
CA ILE A 397 20.47 -15.88 3.37
C ILE A 397 21.71 -14.98 3.32
N PHE A 398 22.49 -14.94 4.39
CA PHE A 398 23.68 -14.10 4.43
C PHE A 398 24.82 -14.65 3.53
N SER A 399 24.92 -15.97 3.31
CA SER A 399 25.84 -16.55 2.30
C SER A 399 25.49 -16.12 0.87
N ARG A 400 24.20 -15.91 0.59
CA ARG A 400 23.67 -15.46 -0.71
C ARG A 400 23.70 -13.95 -0.89
N GLY A 401 24.29 -13.20 0.04
CA GLY A 401 24.64 -11.80 -0.15
C GLY A 401 23.53 -10.80 0.15
N TRP A 402 22.45 -11.22 0.81
CA TRP A 402 21.58 -10.26 1.51
C TRP A 402 22.37 -9.51 2.60
N ASP A 403 22.06 -8.23 2.74
CA ASP A 403 22.69 -7.32 3.70
C ASP A 403 21.81 -7.04 4.93
N ARG A 404 20.51 -7.41 4.87
CA ARG A 404 19.48 -7.10 5.88
C ARG A 404 18.58 -8.30 6.21
N MET A 405 18.26 -8.47 7.48
CA MET A 405 17.21 -9.35 7.96
C MET A 405 16.30 -8.61 8.95
N LYS A 406 14.98 -8.81 8.89
CA LYS A 406 14.04 -8.34 9.92
C LYS A 406 13.41 -9.55 10.62
N LEU A 407 13.28 -9.48 11.95
CA LEU A 407 12.68 -10.51 12.80
C LEU A 407 11.51 -9.91 13.57
N TYR A 408 10.32 -10.51 13.47
CA TYR A 408 9.14 -10.14 14.25
C TYR A 408 8.98 -10.99 15.51
N PHE A 409 8.66 -10.32 16.61
CA PHE A 409 8.40 -10.90 17.92
C PHE A 409 7.21 -10.22 18.60
N MET A 410 6.69 -10.85 19.64
CA MET A 410 5.73 -10.29 20.57
C MET A 410 6.15 -10.52 22.02
N ILE A 411 5.66 -9.65 22.90
CA ILE A 411 5.75 -9.71 24.37
C ILE A 411 4.34 -9.62 24.96
N GLY A 412 4.18 -10.01 26.22
CA GLY A 412 2.86 -10.14 26.86
C GLY A 412 2.21 -11.51 26.61
N LEU A 413 3.03 -12.52 26.32
CA LEU A 413 2.57 -13.89 26.12
C LEU A 413 2.31 -14.60 27.47
N PRO A 414 1.36 -15.55 27.53
CA PRO A 414 1.09 -16.30 28.75
C PRO A 414 2.33 -17.12 29.18
N THR A 415 2.62 -17.13 30.48
CA THR A 415 3.82 -17.75 31.10
C THR A 415 5.16 -17.11 30.73
N GLU A 416 5.22 -15.97 30.06
CA GLU A 416 6.47 -15.29 29.67
C GLU A 416 7.23 -14.69 30.87
N GLU A 417 8.54 -14.94 30.95
CA GLU A 417 9.44 -14.42 31.98
C GLU A 417 10.41 -13.36 31.40
N GLU A 418 11.09 -12.60 32.26
CA GLU A 418 12.14 -11.65 31.84
C GLU A 418 13.23 -12.30 30.98
N SER A 419 13.58 -13.55 31.30
CA SER A 419 14.58 -14.34 30.58
C SER A 419 14.20 -14.53 29.11
N ASP A 420 12.94 -14.86 28.81
CA ASP A 420 12.44 -15.04 27.45
C ASP A 420 12.34 -13.72 26.68
N VAL A 421 11.97 -12.62 27.37
CA VAL A 421 11.90 -11.28 26.79
C VAL A 421 13.29 -10.79 26.38
N ARG A 422 14.30 -10.94 27.24
CA ARG A 422 15.70 -10.60 26.88
C ARG A 422 16.20 -11.47 25.72
N GLU A 423 15.78 -12.73 25.66
CA GLU A 423 16.17 -13.68 24.61
C GLU A 423 15.78 -13.22 23.20
N ILE A 424 14.71 -12.42 23.04
CA ILE A 424 14.30 -11.79 21.77
C ILE A 424 15.47 -11.04 21.11
N VAL A 425 16.22 -10.25 21.90
CA VAL A 425 17.39 -9.51 21.39
C VAL A 425 18.60 -10.44 21.21
N GLN A 426 18.76 -11.47 22.04
CA GLN A 426 19.85 -12.45 21.90
C GLN A 426 19.72 -13.24 20.57
N VAL A 427 18.52 -13.64 20.16
CA VAL A 427 18.25 -14.25 18.85
C VAL A 427 18.74 -13.33 17.72
N GLY A 428 18.42 -12.04 17.78
CA GLY A 428 18.90 -11.03 16.83
C GLY A 428 20.44 -10.91 16.80
N LYS A 429 21.10 -10.93 17.97
CA LYS A 429 22.57 -10.96 18.07
C LYS A 429 23.16 -12.21 17.43
N ARG A 430 22.59 -13.40 17.68
CA ARG A 430 23.06 -14.68 17.12
C ARG A 430 22.89 -14.73 15.60
N ALA A 431 21.72 -14.37 15.07
CA ALA A 431 21.48 -14.29 13.63
C ALA A 431 22.49 -13.34 12.94
N ARG A 432 22.79 -12.20 13.58
CA ARG A 432 23.82 -11.27 13.09
C ARG A 432 25.24 -11.82 13.19
N ALA A 433 25.56 -12.57 14.23
CA ALA A 433 26.88 -13.21 14.39
C ALA A 433 27.14 -14.26 13.30
N VAL A 434 26.14 -15.12 13.03
CA VAL A 434 26.13 -16.04 11.88
C VAL A 434 26.34 -15.26 10.58
N GLY A 435 25.54 -14.22 10.34
CA GLY A 435 25.66 -13.40 9.13
C GLY A 435 27.01 -12.71 8.98
N LYS A 436 27.62 -12.24 10.08
CA LYS A 436 28.96 -11.63 10.08
C LYS A 436 30.05 -12.66 9.73
N ARG A 437 29.96 -13.88 10.28
CA ARG A 437 30.87 -14.99 9.98
C ARG A 437 30.80 -15.33 8.49
N VAL A 438 29.60 -15.69 8.04
CA VAL A 438 29.32 -16.20 6.70
C VAL A 438 29.59 -15.15 5.61
N ARG A 439 29.23 -13.87 5.80
CA ARG A 439 29.55 -12.82 4.81
C ARG A 439 31.04 -12.51 4.71
N LYS A 440 31.81 -12.70 5.78
CA LYS A 440 33.27 -12.58 5.73
C LYS A 440 33.88 -13.76 4.96
N GLU A 441 33.44 -14.98 5.28
CA GLU A 441 33.96 -16.23 4.71
C GLU A 441 33.60 -16.40 3.22
N ALA A 442 32.32 -16.25 2.86
CA ALA A 442 31.84 -16.53 1.51
C ALA A 442 31.91 -15.33 0.55
N LEU A 443 31.89 -14.09 1.04
CA LEU A 443 31.67 -12.90 0.20
C LEU A 443 32.69 -11.76 0.44
N ASN A 444 33.63 -11.91 1.36
CA ASN A 444 34.55 -10.84 1.80
C ASN A 444 33.84 -9.50 2.11
N ALA A 445 32.62 -9.57 2.68
CA ALA A 445 31.74 -8.43 2.90
C ALA A 445 31.63 -8.05 4.39
N GLY A 446 31.16 -6.83 4.64
CA GLY A 446 30.91 -6.33 6.00
C GLY A 446 29.81 -7.09 6.76
N PRO A 447 29.63 -6.83 8.07
CA PRO A 447 28.54 -7.41 8.84
C PRO A 447 27.18 -6.99 8.26
N PRO A 448 26.14 -7.85 8.31
CA PRO A 448 24.79 -7.46 7.95
C PRO A 448 24.12 -6.63 9.05
N ALA A 449 23.00 -6.00 8.70
CA ALA A 449 22.05 -5.40 9.64
C ALA A 449 20.96 -6.42 10.01
N VAL A 450 20.60 -6.48 11.29
CA VAL A 450 19.45 -7.26 11.77
C VAL A 450 18.53 -6.31 12.53
N THR A 451 17.25 -6.28 12.16
CA THR A 451 16.22 -5.50 12.86
C THR A 451 15.31 -6.45 13.64
N VAL A 452 15.23 -6.26 14.95
CA VAL A 452 14.29 -6.93 15.86
C VAL A 452 13.10 -6.00 16.06
N SER A 453 11.89 -6.47 15.74
CA SER A 453 10.66 -5.69 15.80
C SER A 453 9.70 -6.37 16.76
N VAL A 454 9.32 -5.71 17.84
CA VAL A 454 8.58 -6.30 18.97
C VAL A 454 7.23 -5.63 19.17
N SER A 455 6.21 -6.45 19.40
CA SER A 455 4.81 -6.07 19.53
C SER A 455 4.19 -6.54 20.83
N THR A 456 3.04 -5.99 21.21
CA THR A 456 2.29 -6.44 22.38
C THR A 456 1.28 -7.50 21.94
N HIS A 457 1.22 -8.63 22.64
CA HIS A 457 0.22 -9.65 22.38
C HIS A 457 -1.16 -9.17 22.82
N VAL A 458 -2.11 -9.17 21.88
CA VAL A 458 -3.54 -8.98 22.14
C VAL A 458 -4.23 -10.35 22.12
N PRO A 459 -4.87 -10.79 23.22
CA PRO A 459 -5.71 -11.99 23.22
C PRO A 459 -6.91 -11.83 22.29
N LYS A 460 -6.99 -12.63 21.22
CA LYS A 460 -8.05 -12.55 20.21
C LYS A 460 -9.12 -13.65 20.40
N PRO A 461 -10.41 -13.37 20.11
CA PRO A 461 -11.46 -14.37 19.99
C PRO A 461 -11.10 -15.54 19.07
N HIS A 462 -11.70 -16.70 19.34
CA HIS A 462 -11.49 -17.94 18.57
C HIS A 462 -10.04 -18.42 18.53
N THR A 463 -9.25 -18.08 19.55
CA THR A 463 -7.88 -18.59 19.75
C THR A 463 -7.76 -19.36 21.06
N PRO A 464 -6.80 -20.29 21.19
CA PRO A 464 -6.47 -20.90 22.48
C PRO A 464 -6.05 -19.89 23.56
N PHE A 465 -5.66 -18.65 23.20
CA PHE A 465 -5.30 -17.59 24.14
C PHE A 465 -6.46 -16.63 24.46
N GLN A 466 -7.67 -16.83 23.93
CA GLN A 466 -8.81 -15.93 24.19
C GLN A 466 -9.18 -15.76 25.68
N TRP A 467 -8.76 -16.71 26.53
CA TRP A 467 -8.99 -16.70 27.99
C TRP A 467 -7.85 -16.08 28.81
N CYS A 468 -6.65 -15.85 28.26
CA CYS A 468 -5.56 -15.30 29.07
C CYS A 468 -5.73 -13.79 29.29
N ALA A 469 -5.27 -13.31 30.44
CA ALA A 469 -5.10 -11.87 30.63
C ALA A 469 -4.18 -11.29 29.55
N MET A 470 -4.44 -10.03 29.20
CA MET A 470 -3.48 -9.19 28.50
C MET A 470 -2.58 -8.51 29.54
N ASP A 471 -1.29 -8.36 29.24
CA ASP A 471 -0.38 -7.61 30.11
C ASP A 471 -0.86 -6.14 30.25
N ARG A 472 -0.82 -5.62 31.48
CA ARG A 472 -1.11 -4.21 31.75
C ARG A 472 -0.04 -3.29 31.17
N HIS A 473 -0.39 -2.02 30.97
CA HIS A 473 0.51 -1.00 30.41
C HIS A 473 1.87 -0.97 31.12
N GLU A 474 1.89 -0.98 32.46
CA GLU A 474 3.14 -0.97 33.25
C GLU A 474 4.04 -2.19 32.94
N GLN A 475 3.44 -3.38 32.82
CA GLN A 475 4.14 -4.64 32.54
C GLN A 475 4.77 -4.62 31.14
N VAL A 476 4.04 -4.09 30.14
CA VAL A 476 4.56 -3.93 28.78
C VAL A 476 5.70 -2.90 28.75
N VAL A 477 5.56 -1.76 29.43
CA VAL A 477 6.62 -0.73 29.52
C VAL A 477 7.88 -1.29 30.18
N GLU A 478 7.74 -2.12 31.21
CA GLU A 478 8.86 -2.82 31.83
C GLU A 478 9.52 -3.85 30.89
N LYS A 479 8.74 -4.69 30.19
CA LYS A 479 9.30 -5.61 29.18
C LYS A 479 10.04 -4.86 28.07
N GLN A 480 9.52 -3.72 27.62
CA GLN A 480 10.22 -2.83 26.70
C GLN A 480 11.50 -2.23 27.30
N ARG A 481 11.54 -1.92 28.61
CA ARG A 481 12.77 -1.47 29.31
C ARG A 481 13.85 -2.55 29.25
N TRP A 482 13.53 -3.81 29.54
CA TRP A 482 14.48 -4.93 29.43
C TRP A 482 15.05 -5.08 28.01
N LEU A 483 14.21 -4.93 26.98
CA LEU A 483 14.64 -4.94 25.56
C LEU A 483 15.59 -3.77 25.23
N ARG A 484 15.30 -2.55 25.73
CA ARG A 484 16.18 -1.37 25.57
C ARG A 484 17.51 -1.54 26.29
N GLU A 485 17.53 -2.18 27.45
CA GLU A 485 18.76 -2.52 28.18
C GLU A 485 19.58 -3.54 27.37
N GLU A 486 18.94 -4.60 26.88
CA GLU A 486 19.61 -5.70 26.19
C GLU A 486 20.20 -5.28 24.83
N VAL A 487 19.53 -4.39 24.10
CA VAL A 487 20.01 -3.89 22.80
C VAL A 487 21.23 -2.98 22.91
N ARG A 488 21.49 -2.34 24.07
CA ARG A 488 22.73 -1.56 24.30
C ARG A 488 23.98 -2.43 24.17
N GLY A 489 23.89 -3.72 24.54
CA GLY A 489 24.95 -4.71 24.30
C GLY A 489 24.99 -5.28 22.88
N ALA A 490 23.98 -5.01 22.05
CA ALA A 490 23.73 -5.66 20.76
C ALA A 490 24.25 -4.86 19.55
N LYS A 491 25.53 -4.44 19.55
CA LYS A 491 26.10 -3.55 18.49
C LYS A 491 25.73 -3.98 17.06
N GLY A 492 24.85 -3.22 16.41
CA GLY A 492 24.39 -3.43 15.03
C GLY A 492 23.15 -4.33 14.88
N VAL A 493 22.41 -4.57 15.96
CA VAL A 493 21.01 -5.00 15.95
C VAL A 493 20.14 -3.77 16.21
N ASP A 494 19.19 -3.48 15.33
CA ASP A 494 18.24 -2.37 15.48
C ASP A 494 16.99 -2.88 16.21
N LEU A 495 16.56 -2.24 17.30
CA LEU A 495 15.29 -2.56 17.98
C LEU A 495 14.18 -1.61 17.50
N ARG A 496 13.00 -2.16 17.23
CA ARG A 496 11.75 -1.44 16.97
C ARG A 496 10.67 -1.99 17.90
N MET A 497 9.86 -1.10 18.46
CA MET A 497 8.76 -1.42 19.38
C MET A 497 7.58 -0.49 19.10
N HIS A 498 6.38 -0.90 19.49
CA HIS A 498 5.14 -0.15 19.29
C HIS A 498 4.65 0.46 20.61
N ASP A 499 3.76 1.46 20.50
CA ASP A 499 3.04 1.97 21.66
C ASP A 499 2.07 0.89 22.17
N SER A 500 2.02 0.69 23.49
CA SER A 500 1.13 -0.28 24.13
C SER A 500 -0.30 0.25 24.29
N ARG A 501 -0.52 1.57 24.21
CA ARG A 501 -1.85 2.21 24.29
C ARG A 501 -2.77 1.79 23.13
N THR A 502 -2.21 1.68 21.92
CA THR A 502 -2.90 1.18 20.73
C THR A 502 -3.38 -0.26 20.93
N SER A 503 -2.50 -1.14 21.43
CA SER A 503 -2.85 -2.54 21.73
C SER A 503 -3.84 -2.68 22.88
N TRP A 504 -3.81 -1.80 23.89
CA TRP A 504 -4.79 -1.79 24.99
C TRP A 504 -6.21 -1.57 24.44
N LEU A 505 -6.41 -0.56 23.60
CA LEU A 505 -7.70 -0.26 22.98
C LEU A 505 -8.15 -1.42 22.07
N GLU A 506 -7.23 -1.95 21.28
CA GLU A 506 -7.46 -3.12 20.42
C GLU A 506 -7.90 -4.34 21.24
N GLY A 507 -7.31 -4.58 22.41
CA GLY A 507 -7.64 -5.70 23.29
C GLY A 507 -9.00 -5.59 23.97
N VAL A 508 -9.45 -4.36 24.29
CA VAL A 508 -10.79 -4.11 24.82
C VAL A 508 -11.84 -4.39 23.76
N PHE A 509 -11.68 -3.85 22.54
CA PHE A 509 -12.64 -4.09 21.46
C PHE A 509 -12.59 -5.53 20.92
N ALA A 510 -11.42 -6.15 20.82
CA ALA A 510 -11.29 -7.55 20.39
C ALA A 510 -12.09 -8.50 21.29
N ARG A 511 -12.10 -8.27 22.60
CA ARG A 511 -12.86 -9.08 23.57
C ARG A 511 -14.17 -8.42 24.02
N GLY A 512 -14.63 -7.43 23.27
CA GLY A 512 -15.75 -6.58 23.65
C GLY A 512 -17.13 -7.25 23.60
N ASP A 513 -18.04 -6.71 24.39
CA ASP A 513 -19.47 -7.02 24.37
C ASP A 513 -20.29 -5.88 23.75
N ARG A 514 -21.61 -6.07 23.65
CA ARG A 514 -22.53 -5.14 22.99
C ARG A 514 -22.54 -3.73 23.59
N LYS A 515 -22.21 -3.60 24.88
CA LYS A 515 -22.14 -2.32 25.59
C LYS A 515 -21.08 -1.38 24.99
N LEU A 516 -20.00 -1.91 24.42
CA LEU A 516 -18.92 -1.11 23.82
C LEU A 516 -19.37 -0.28 22.62
N GLY A 517 -20.46 -0.64 21.95
CA GLY A 517 -21.03 0.19 20.87
C GLY A 517 -21.37 1.62 21.34
N ARG A 518 -21.74 1.81 22.61
CA ARG A 518 -21.99 3.14 23.20
C ARG A 518 -20.70 3.94 23.41
N VAL A 519 -19.63 3.28 23.89
CA VAL A 519 -18.31 3.91 24.05
C VAL A 519 -17.75 4.32 22.69
N LEU A 520 -17.88 3.45 21.69
CA LEU A 520 -17.47 3.73 20.31
C LEU A 520 -18.21 4.95 19.73
N LEU A 521 -19.53 5.02 19.87
CA LEU A 521 -20.33 6.18 19.44
C LEU A 521 -19.94 7.47 20.19
N ARG A 522 -19.68 7.39 21.50
CA ARG A 522 -19.26 8.54 22.32
C ARG A 522 -17.85 9.03 21.97
N ALA A 523 -16.87 8.13 21.85
CA ALA A 523 -15.51 8.46 21.44
C ALA A 523 -15.50 9.05 20.02
N TYR A 524 -16.31 8.50 19.12
CA TYR A 524 -16.55 9.06 17.79
C TYR A 524 -17.13 10.48 17.85
N ALA A 525 -18.16 10.73 18.65
CA ALA A 525 -18.74 12.07 18.83
C ALA A 525 -17.73 13.09 19.42
N ALA A 526 -16.81 12.62 20.27
CA ALA A 526 -15.71 13.39 20.82
C ALA A 526 -14.47 13.48 19.88
N GLY A 527 -14.56 12.97 18.65
CA GLY A 527 -13.55 13.15 17.60
C GLY A 527 -12.44 12.10 17.51
N ALA A 528 -12.64 10.89 18.05
CA ALA A 528 -11.76 9.74 17.80
C ALA A 528 -11.93 9.23 16.35
N ARG A 529 -10.83 9.11 15.62
CA ARG A 529 -10.73 8.76 14.19
C ARG A 529 -9.37 8.09 13.96
N PHE A 530 -9.27 7.16 13.02
CA PHE A 530 -7.98 6.57 12.61
C PHE A 530 -7.13 6.04 13.79
N ASP A 531 -7.75 5.38 14.77
CA ASP A 531 -7.11 4.99 16.04
C ASP A 531 -5.94 3.97 15.89
N SER A 532 -5.75 3.42 14.69
CA SER A 532 -4.58 2.63 14.30
C SER A 532 -3.32 3.45 13.99
N TRP A 533 -3.46 4.77 13.79
CA TRP A 533 -2.38 5.68 13.43
C TRP A 533 -1.89 6.39 14.70
N GLU A 534 -0.60 6.23 15.03
CA GLU A 534 0.00 6.69 16.30
C GLU A 534 -0.10 8.22 16.51
N ASP A 535 -0.20 8.99 15.43
CA ASP A 535 -0.39 10.45 15.42
C ASP A 535 -1.86 10.89 15.52
N GLN A 536 -2.82 9.98 15.37
CA GLN A 536 -4.26 10.25 15.43
C GLN A 536 -4.95 9.65 16.66
N LEU A 537 -4.34 8.66 17.33
CA LEU A 537 -4.88 8.02 18.54
C LEU A 537 -4.99 9.01 19.71
N LYS A 538 -6.23 9.35 20.08
CA LYS A 538 -6.57 10.22 21.23
C LYS A 538 -6.98 9.38 22.43
N ILE A 539 -6.01 8.85 23.17
CA ILE A 539 -6.27 7.91 24.27
C ILE A 539 -7.17 8.53 25.36
N GLU A 540 -7.03 9.82 25.61
CA GLU A 540 -7.78 10.58 26.62
C GLU A 540 -9.29 10.68 26.26
N VAL A 541 -9.60 10.71 24.96
CA VAL A 541 -10.99 10.69 24.45
C VAL A 541 -11.62 9.33 24.71
N TRP A 542 -10.86 8.24 24.55
CA TRP A 542 -11.33 6.89 24.86
C TRP A 542 -11.55 6.69 26.36
N GLU A 543 -10.61 7.10 27.21
CA GLU A 543 -10.73 7.02 28.67
C GLU A 543 -11.95 7.77 29.20
N GLU A 544 -12.23 8.98 28.70
CA GLU A 544 -13.45 9.72 29.04
C GLU A 544 -14.72 9.04 28.50
N ALA A 545 -14.67 8.46 27.30
CA ALA A 545 -15.81 7.74 26.73
C ALA A 545 -16.18 6.48 27.56
N PHE A 546 -15.18 5.71 28.03
CA PHE A 546 -15.37 4.60 28.95
C PHE A 546 -15.97 5.05 30.28
N ARG A 547 -15.39 6.10 30.88
CA ARG A 547 -15.83 6.69 32.16
C ARG A 547 -17.29 7.16 32.10
N ALA A 548 -17.67 7.88 31.05
CA ALA A 548 -18.99 8.46 30.90
C ALA A 548 -20.09 7.42 30.59
N GLU A 549 -19.74 6.27 30.00
CA GLU A 549 -20.65 5.12 29.84
C GLU A 549 -20.63 4.16 31.04
N GLY A 550 -19.81 4.43 32.07
CA GLY A 550 -19.69 3.59 33.26
C GLY A 550 -19.07 2.21 32.99
N ILE A 551 -18.22 2.09 31.98
CA ILE A 551 -17.60 0.83 31.55
C ILE A 551 -16.14 0.80 31.98
N GLU A 552 -15.75 -0.23 32.73
CA GLU A 552 -14.38 -0.47 33.19
C GLU A 552 -13.58 -1.30 32.15
N PRO A 553 -12.58 -0.71 31.47
CA PRO A 553 -11.82 -1.42 30.42
C PRO A 553 -11.08 -2.66 30.92
N ALA A 554 -10.64 -2.68 32.19
CA ALA A 554 -9.93 -3.82 32.76
C ALA A 554 -10.75 -5.12 32.77
N ALA A 555 -12.09 -5.04 32.79
CA ALA A 555 -12.98 -6.20 32.75
C ALA A 555 -12.82 -7.03 31.46
N TYR A 556 -12.56 -6.37 30.33
CA TYR A 556 -12.31 -7.02 29.04
C TYR A 556 -10.87 -7.54 28.90
N LEU A 557 -9.95 -7.06 29.75
CA LEU A 557 -8.51 -7.33 29.63
C LEU A 557 -8.00 -8.46 30.52
N GLY A 558 -8.74 -8.81 31.59
CA GLY A 558 -8.37 -9.87 32.54
C GLY A 558 -8.36 -11.31 31.99
N THR A 559 -8.06 -12.25 32.88
CA THR A 559 -8.21 -13.69 32.62
C THR A 559 -9.69 -14.06 32.66
N ILE A 560 -10.19 -14.79 31.66
CA ILE A 560 -11.59 -15.20 31.56
C ILE A 560 -11.70 -16.69 31.96
N PRO A 561 -12.67 -17.09 32.81
CA PRO A 561 -12.92 -18.51 33.10
C PRO A 561 -13.21 -19.33 31.84
N VAL A 562 -12.64 -20.54 31.76
CA VAL A 562 -12.83 -21.43 30.59
C VAL A 562 -14.24 -22.04 30.51
N SER A 563 -15.03 -21.90 31.57
CA SER A 563 -16.45 -22.27 31.67
C SER A 563 -17.40 -21.17 31.20
N ALA A 564 -16.97 -19.91 31.23
CA ALA A 564 -17.82 -18.78 30.92
C ALA A 564 -18.22 -18.75 29.44
N ARG A 565 -19.47 -18.36 29.17
CA ARG A 565 -19.91 -17.96 27.84
C ARG A 565 -19.21 -16.63 27.47
N LEU A 566 -18.82 -16.49 26.20
CA LEU A 566 -18.09 -15.33 25.70
C LEU A 566 -19.00 -14.51 24.76
N PRO A 567 -18.77 -13.19 24.58
CA PRO A 567 -19.58 -12.38 23.66
C PRO A 567 -19.66 -12.98 22.24
N TRP A 568 -18.57 -13.58 21.77
CA TRP A 568 -18.46 -14.26 20.46
C TRP A 568 -18.84 -15.75 20.47
N SER A 569 -19.29 -16.35 21.58
CA SER A 569 -19.68 -17.77 21.66
C SER A 569 -20.90 -18.12 20.80
N HIS A 570 -21.64 -17.14 20.29
CA HIS A 570 -22.76 -17.36 19.38
C HIS A 570 -22.33 -17.58 17.92
N ILE A 571 -21.03 -17.43 17.61
CA ILE A 571 -20.46 -17.63 16.27
C ILE A 571 -19.74 -18.98 16.19
N ASP A 572 -20.19 -19.87 15.31
CA ASP A 572 -19.54 -21.15 15.02
C ASP A 572 -18.55 -21.00 13.85
N VAL A 573 -17.26 -20.99 14.20
CA VAL A 573 -16.11 -20.96 13.27
C VAL A 573 -15.67 -22.36 12.80
N GLY A 574 -16.48 -23.40 13.02
CA GLY A 574 -16.27 -24.77 12.57
C GLY A 574 -15.21 -25.57 13.35
N LEU A 575 -14.96 -25.21 14.61
CA LEU A 575 -14.06 -25.94 15.51
C LEU A 575 -14.87 -26.74 16.53
N GLU A 576 -14.41 -27.94 16.88
CA GLU A 576 -15.06 -28.74 17.92
C GLU A 576 -14.91 -28.09 19.31
N ASP A 577 -15.97 -28.20 20.11
CA ASP A 577 -15.99 -27.82 21.51
C ASP A 577 -14.79 -28.38 22.29
N GLY A 578 -14.17 -27.50 23.06
CA GLY A 578 -12.99 -27.83 23.86
C GLY A 578 -11.67 -27.95 23.08
N PHE A 579 -11.62 -27.97 21.75
CA PHE A 579 -10.35 -27.98 21.00
C PHE A 579 -9.41 -26.84 21.42
N LEU A 580 -9.95 -25.60 21.46
CA LEU A 580 -9.20 -24.42 21.91
C LEU A 580 -8.72 -24.56 23.37
N VAL A 581 -9.53 -25.18 24.25
CA VAL A 581 -9.16 -25.46 25.65
C VAL A 581 -8.06 -26.54 25.74
N ARG A 582 -8.09 -27.57 24.88
CA ARG A 582 -7.04 -28.60 24.78
C ARG A 582 -5.70 -27.94 24.43
N GLU A 583 -5.68 -27.03 23.46
CA GLU A 583 -4.47 -26.28 23.09
C GLU A 583 -4.01 -25.30 24.15
N TYR A 584 -4.92 -24.59 24.82
CA TYR A 584 -4.57 -23.70 25.93
C TYR A 584 -3.87 -24.48 27.06
N ARG A 585 -4.42 -25.63 27.45
CA ARG A 585 -3.84 -26.53 28.46
C ARG A 585 -2.49 -27.13 28.05
N LYS A 586 -2.20 -27.26 26.74
CA LYS A 586 -0.87 -27.63 26.24
C LYS A 586 0.11 -26.46 26.33
N ALA A 587 -0.32 -25.23 26.03
CA ALA A 587 0.51 -24.02 26.12
C ALA A 587 1.03 -23.81 27.56
N LEU A 588 0.15 -23.91 28.55
CA LEU A 588 0.51 -23.81 29.98
C LEU A 588 1.47 -24.91 30.47
N LYS A 589 1.78 -25.91 29.63
CA LYS A 589 2.73 -27.00 29.89
C LYS A 589 3.91 -27.00 28.90
N SER A 590 4.09 -25.92 28.14
CA SER A 590 5.09 -25.78 27.06
C SER A 590 5.08 -26.95 26.05
N ARG A 591 3.91 -27.54 25.78
CA ARG A 591 3.78 -28.68 24.86
C ARG A 591 3.44 -28.22 23.45
N LEU A 592 4.27 -28.59 22.49
CA LEU A 592 4.01 -28.41 21.07
C LEU A 592 2.79 -29.23 20.59
N SER A 593 2.28 -28.87 19.42
CA SER A 593 1.36 -29.68 18.62
C SER A 593 1.79 -29.65 17.15
N PRO A 594 1.92 -30.83 16.52
CA PRO A 594 2.50 -30.94 15.18
C PRO A 594 1.64 -30.23 14.12
N PRO A 595 2.25 -29.74 13.03
CA PRO A 595 1.53 -29.06 11.98
C PRO A 595 0.59 -30.02 11.23
N CYS A 596 -0.66 -29.58 11.05
CA CYS A 596 -1.74 -30.32 10.40
C CYS A 596 -1.48 -30.47 8.89
N GLY A 597 -2.02 -31.53 8.28
CA GLY A 597 -1.99 -31.75 6.84
C GLY A 597 -0.61 -32.03 6.25
N LYS A 598 0.44 -32.16 7.06
CA LYS A 598 1.80 -32.55 6.64
C LYS A 598 2.05 -34.01 6.98
N ALA A 599 2.92 -34.70 6.23
CA ALA A 599 3.32 -36.07 6.55
C ALA A 599 4.00 -36.12 7.93
N ALA A 600 3.77 -37.19 8.69
CA ALA A 600 4.22 -37.29 10.07
C ALA A 600 5.74 -37.03 10.25
N GLY A 601 6.09 -36.02 11.05
CA GLY A 601 7.47 -35.59 11.28
C GLY A 601 8.05 -34.62 10.24
N MET A 602 7.26 -34.13 9.27
CA MET A 602 7.70 -33.09 8.33
C MET A 602 7.25 -31.69 8.71
N PHE A 603 8.13 -30.71 8.46
CA PHE A 603 7.84 -29.28 8.61
C PHE A 603 7.49 -28.60 7.28
N VAL A 604 7.80 -29.20 6.13
CA VAL A 604 7.53 -28.67 4.79
C VAL A 604 6.86 -29.73 3.93
N HIS A 605 6.18 -29.33 2.85
CA HIS A 605 5.64 -30.27 1.87
C HIS A 605 6.75 -30.75 0.90
N HIS A 606 6.56 -31.93 0.32
CA HIS A 606 7.38 -32.38 -0.80
C HIS A 606 7.07 -31.55 -2.04
N THR A 607 8.10 -31.03 -2.68
CA THR A 607 7.99 -30.14 -3.85
C THR A 607 8.17 -30.85 -5.18
N ASN A 608 8.11 -32.19 -5.19
CA ASN A 608 8.19 -33.03 -6.39
C ASN A 608 7.43 -34.36 -6.22
N ILE A 609 7.00 -34.94 -7.34
CA ILE A 609 6.15 -36.15 -7.39
C ILE A 609 6.88 -37.37 -6.84
N THR A 610 8.16 -37.58 -7.17
CA THR A 610 8.92 -38.75 -6.71
C THR A 610 8.97 -38.83 -5.18
N ASP A 611 9.39 -37.76 -4.51
CA ASP A 611 9.46 -37.73 -3.04
C ASP A 611 8.04 -37.82 -2.41
N ALA A 612 7.04 -37.14 -2.99
CA ALA A 612 5.66 -37.13 -2.50
C ALA A 612 4.94 -38.50 -2.63
N THR A 613 5.30 -39.29 -3.65
CA THR A 613 4.73 -40.63 -3.89
C THR A 613 5.44 -41.69 -3.06
N ALA A 614 6.75 -41.54 -2.82
CA ALA A 614 7.55 -42.46 -2.01
C ALA A 614 7.26 -42.38 -0.50
N ASP A 615 6.67 -41.27 -0.02
CA ASP A 615 6.43 -41.03 1.41
C ASP A 615 5.11 -41.65 1.90
N ASP A 616 5.13 -42.91 2.35
CA ASP A 616 3.95 -43.64 2.84
C ASP A 616 3.32 -43.10 4.14
N ARG A 617 3.95 -42.13 4.81
CA ARG A 617 3.50 -41.61 6.10
C ARG A 617 2.14 -40.93 5.99
N LYS A 618 1.30 -41.15 7.02
CA LYS A 618 0.00 -40.48 7.15
C LYS A 618 0.17 -38.97 7.35
N LEU A 619 -0.78 -38.20 6.82
CA LEU A 619 -0.88 -36.78 7.14
C LEU A 619 -1.36 -36.61 8.58
N VAL A 620 -0.77 -35.64 9.29
CA VAL A 620 -1.14 -35.27 10.66
C VAL A 620 -2.52 -34.62 10.66
N CYS A 621 -3.47 -35.14 11.43
CA CYS A 621 -4.67 -34.41 11.81
C CYS A 621 -4.41 -33.61 13.10
N TYR A 622 -4.92 -32.38 13.20
CA TYR A 622 -4.85 -31.61 14.44
C TYR A 622 -5.99 -31.95 15.43
N ASP A 623 -6.94 -32.78 15.00
CA ASP A 623 -8.09 -33.20 15.80
C ASP A 623 -8.88 -31.99 16.36
N CYS A 624 -9.27 -31.12 15.43
CA CYS A 624 -9.88 -29.81 15.70
C CYS A 624 -11.37 -29.71 15.35
N GLY A 625 -12.02 -30.84 15.06
CA GLY A 625 -13.44 -30.90 14.64
C GLY A 625 -13.69 -30.68 13.15
N VAL A 626 -12.82 -29.95 12.46
CA VAL A 626 -12.95 -29.74 11.01
C VAL A 626 -12.84 -31.08 10.28
N ALA A 627 -13.92 -31.48 9.61
CA ALA A 627 -14.04 -32.75 8.88
C ALA A 627 -13.26 -32.74 7.54
N CYS A 628 -11.93 -32.62 7.62
CA CYS A 628 -11.04 -32.63 6.45
C CYS A 628 -10.91 -34.02 5.84
N ASP A 629 -11.03 -34.13 4.51
CA ASP A 629 -10.54 -35.31 3.79
C ASP A 629 -9.02 -35.21 3.58
N LEU A 630 -8.27 -35.94 4.40
CA LEU A 630 -6.81 -36.01 4.32
C LEU A 630 -6.31 -36.82 3.11
N SER A 631 -7.14 -37.69 2.53
CA SER A 631 -6.81 -38.48 1.34
C SER A 631 -6.94 -37.62 0.09
N ALA A 632 -8.07 -36.91 -0.06
CA ALA A 632 -8.27 -35.95 -1.15
C ALA A 632 -7.22 -34.84 -1.12
N MET A 633 -6.90 -34.27 0.06
CA MET A 633 -5.81 -33.30 0.21
C MET A 633 -4.42 -33.87 -0.12
N ARG A 634 -4.21 -35.20 -0.06
CA ARG A 634 -2.96 -35.82 -0.53
C ARG A 634 -2.96 -35.98 -2.04
N GLU A 635 -4.07 -36.38 -2.63
CA GLU A 635 -4.26 -36.57 -4.07
C GLU A 635 -4.18 -35.24 -4.84
N GLU A 636 -4.88 -34.20 -4.37
CA GLU A 636 -4.87 -32.85 -4.94
C GLU A 636 -3.43 -32.31 -5.11
N ARG A 637 -2.57 -32.52 -4.11
CA ARG A 637 -1.17 -32.06 -4.15
C ARG A 637 -0.34 -32.82 -5.18
N LEU A 638 -0.59 -34.11 -5.38
CA LEU A 638 0.06 -34.88 -6.45
C LEU A 638 -0.39 -34.35 -7.83
N ILE A 639 -1.67 -34.03 -7.99
CA ILE A 639 -2.21 -33.40 -9.21
C ILE A 639 -1.55 -32.02 -9.45
N TYR A 640 -1.43 -31.18 -8.43
CA TYR A 640 -0.78 -29.86 -8.53
C TYR A 640 0.71 -29.94 -8.86
N LEU A 641 1.43 -30.95 -8.34
CA LEU A 641 2.83 -31.21 -8.70
C LEU A 641 2.96 -31.73 -10.14
N ASP A 642 2.03 -32.58 -10.62
CA ASP A 642 2.04 -33.11 -11.99
C ASP A 642 1.74 -32.04 -13.03
N ARG A 643 0.73 -31.18 -12.80
CA ARG A 643 0.42 -30.01 -13.66
C ARG A 643 1.61 -29.06 -13.81
N LEU A 644 2.37 -28.84 -12.74
CA LEU A 644 3.61 -28.06 -12.79
C LEU A 644 4.79 -28.79 -13.46
N GLY A 645 4.65 -30.09 -13.76
CA GLY A 645 5.71 -30.93 -14.31
C GLY A 645 6.81 -31.26 -13.30
N ALA A 646 6.55 -31.13 -12.00
CA ALA A 646 7.53 -31.20 -10.91
C ALA A 646 7.93 -32.66 -10.58
N LYS A 647 8.42 -33.41 -11.56
CA LYS A 647 8.70 -34.85 -11.41
C LYS A 647 9.82 -35.15 -10.41
N LEU A 648 10.94 -34.44 -10.52
CA LEU A 648 12.15 -34.65 -9.72
C LEU A 648 12.53 -33.41 -8.92
N LYS A 649 13.22 -33.62 -7.79
CA LYS A 649 13.79 -32.53 -6.99
C LYS A 649 14.91 -31.81 -7.75
N ARG A 650 14.81 -30.48 -7.83
CA ARG A 650 15.85 -29.61 -8.42
C ARG A 650 17.08 -29.58 -7.50
N PRO A 651 18.30 -29.88 -8.00
CA PRO A 651 19.51 -29.71 -7.20
C PRO A 651 19.74 -28.23 -6.88
N PRO A 652 20.36 -27.89 -5.74
CA PRO A 652 20.70 -26.50 -5.42
C PRO A 652 21.73 -25.96 -6.42
N LYS A 653 21.57 -24.69 -6.82
CA LYS A 653 22.63 -23.98 -7.57
C LYS A 653 23.89 -23.86 -6.70
N PRO A 654 25.10 -23.97 -7.27
CA PRO A 654 26.32 -23.61 -6.55
C PRO A 654 26.24 -22.17 -6.06
N ALA A 655 26.70 -21.92 -4.83
CA ALA A 655 26.82 -20.56 -4.32
C ALA A 655 27.66 -19.72 -5.31
N PRO A 656 27.25 -18.47 -5.62
CA PRO A 656 27.97 -17.63 -6.56
C PRO A 656 29.41 -17.46 -6.06
N PRO A 657 30.43 -17.57 -6.94
CA PRO A 657 31.81 -17.50 -6.50
C PRO A 657 32.09 -16.18 -5.79
N PRO A 658 32.96 -16.17 -4.77
CA PRO A 658 33.40 -14.92 -4.14
C PRO A 658 33.89 -14.00 -5.25
N SER A 659 33.45 -12.74 -5.25
CA SER A 659 33.88 -11.79 -6.27
C SER A 659 35.37 -11.49 -6.06
N THR A 660 36.23 -12.24 -6.77
CA THR A 660 37.67 -12.05 -6.79
C THR A 660 37.95 -10.70 -7.43
N GLY A 661 38.15 -9.70 -6.59
CA GLY A 661 38.83 -8.48 -6.97
C GLY A 661 40.31 -8.80 -7.16
N ASP A 662 40.64 -9.45 -8.28
CA ASP A 662 41.89 -9.27 -9.05
C ASP A 662 41.94 -10.23 -10.25
N GLU A 663 41.97 -9.64 -11.44
CA GLU A 663 42.64 -10.22 -12.61
C GLU A 663 43.61 -9.14 -13.15
N GLN A 664 44.88 -9.26 -12.79
CA GLN A 664 45.98 -8.58 -13.46
C GLN A 664 47.03 -9.61 -13.92
N GLY A 665 47.41 -9.50 -15.18
CA GLY A 665 48.38 -10.36 -15.87
C GLY A 665 47.86 -10.63 -17.29
N ARG A 666 48.38 -10.03 -18.37
CA ARG A 666 49.76 -9.59 -18.69
C ARG A 666 49.70 -8.48 -19.78
N PRO A 667 50.84 -7.89 -20.26
CA PRO A 667 51.90 -7.20 -19.52
C PRO A 667 52.34 -5.85 -20.17
N ALA A 668 53.28 -5.15 -19.51
CA ALA A 668 54.07 -3.98 -19.98
C ALA A 668 53.31 -2.63 -20.16
N SER A 669 53.89 -1.45 -19.88
CA SER A 669 55.30 -1.10 -19.61
C SER A 669 55.49 0.04 -18.57
N THR A 670 56.37 -0.22 -17.58
CA THR A 670 57.44 0.66 -17.03
C THR A 670 57.20 2.10 -16.51
N LEU A 671 57.89 2.38 -15.37
CA LEU A 671 58.32 3.67 -14.74
C LEU A 671 57.52 4.09 -13.48
N VAL A 672 58.10 4.00 -12.25
CA VAL A 672 58.97 5.02 -11.55
C VAL A 672 58.13 6.26 -11.16
N THR A 673 57.96 6.75 -9.93
CA THR A 673 58.38 6.45 -8.52
C THR A 673 57.31 7.06 -7.55
N GLY A 674 57.34 7.04 -6.20
CA GLY A 674 58.22 6.48 -5.17
C GLY A 674 58.02 7.22 -3.80
N ALA A 675 58.27 6.54 -2.66
CA ALA A 675 58.11 6.99 -1.25
C ALA A 675 56.67 7.33 -0.79
N ALA A 676 56.12 7.03 0.42
CA ALA A 676 56.51 6.44 1.71
C ALA A 676 56.14 7.38 2.88
N ASN A 677 55.86 6.78 4.05
CA ASN A 677 55.56 7.40 5.37
C ASN A 677 54.23 8.15 5.58
N ALA A 678 53.69 8.24 6.82
CA ALA A 678 53.70 7.33 7.97
C ALA A 678 52.72 7.83 9.06
N ALA A 679 52.27 6.91 9.93
CA ALA A 679 52.12 7.09 11.38
C ALA A 679 51.08 8.08 12.00
N ARG A 680 50.17 7.46 12.79
CA ARG A 680 49.95 7.63 14.25
C ARG A 680 48.71 8.36 14.83
N SER A 681 48.22 7.72 15.91
CA SER A 681 47.54 8.21 17.13
C SER A 681 46.10 8.77 17.09
N ALA A 682 45.22 8.08 17.84
CA ALA A 682 44.05 8.62 18.57
C ALA A 682 44.52 9.34 19.88
N PRO A 683 43.69 10.04 20.70
CA PRO A 683 42.51 9.44 21.40
C PRO A 683 41.29 10.36 21.77
N VAL A 684 40.13 9.70 21.99
CA VAL A 684 39.12 9.79 23.11
C VAL A 684 38.58 11.15 23.68
N PHE A 685 37.29 11.08 24.11
CA PHE A 685 36.39 12.04 24.84
C PHE A 685 35.42 12.83 23.94
N GLY A 686 34.15 13.12 24.32
CA GLY A 686 33.35 12.73 25.50
C GLY A 686 32.23 13.77 25.80
N GLY A 687 30.98 13.33 26.06
CA GLY A 687 29.79 14.20 26.36
C GLY A 687 28.65 14.03 25.34
N THR A 688 27.44 13.55 25.67
CA THR A 688 26.32 14.09 26.51
C THR A 688 25.54 15.24 25.85
N GLY A 689 24.23 15.02 25.62
CA GLY A 689 23.27 16.00 25.11
C GLY A 689 22.04 15.30 24.53
N ASP A 690 20.87 15.52 25.14
CA ASP A 690 19.59 14.96 24.71
C ASP A 690 18.99 15.69 23.48
N GLU A 691 18.13 15.00 22.73
CA GLU A 691 16.71 15.37 22.52
C GLU A 691 16.09 14.82 21.21
N GLN A 692 14.85 14.33 21.36
CA GLN A 692 13.71 14.34 20.42
C GLN A 692 13.84 13.76 18.99
N GLY A 693 12.97 12.79 18.66
CA GLY A 693 12.61 12.50 17.25
C GLY A 693 12.05 11.11 16.90
N GLN A 694 10.71 11.00 16.83
CA GLN A 694 9.92 10.10 15.95
C GLN A 694 9.93 8.56 16.18
N PRO A 695 8.82 8.01 16.73
CA PRO A 695 8.34 6.65 16.47
C PRO A 695 7.19 6.62 15.44
N ALA A 696 7.02 5.49 14.76
CA ALA A 696 5.82 5.06 14.03
C ALA A 696 5.99 3.59 13.61
N SER A 697 4.99 2.72 13.85
CA SER A 697 4.41 1.74 12.89
C SER A 697 3.79 0.50 13.55
N THR A 698 2.73 0.65 14.35
CA THR A 698 1.96 -0.48 14.95
C THR A 698 1.49 -1.49 13.88
N LEU A 699 1.41 -2.77 14.25
CA LEU A 699 1.27 -3.90 13.32
C LEU A 699 -0.16 -4.10 12.77
N VAL A 700 -0.32 -3.80 11.48
CA VAL A 700 -1.34 -4.45 10.64
C VAL A 700 -0.91 -5.89 10.38
N THR A 701 -1.81 -6.87 10.58
CA THR A 701 -1.64 -8.27 10.16
C THR A 701 -1.80 -8.43 8.64
N GLY A 702 -0.89 -7.81 7.90
CA GLY A 702 -0.76 -7.90 6.45
C GLY A 702 0.68 -7.59 6.08
N ALA A 703 1.32 -8.43 5.25
CA ALA A 703 2.77 -8.42 5.05
C ALA A 703 3.29 -7.15 4.32
N ALA A 704 3.49 -6.06 5.06
CA ALA A 704 3.91 -4.77 4.54
C ALA A 704 5.42 -4.54 4.60
N ASN A 705 6.09 -4.79 3.47
CA ASN A 705 7.42 -4.24 3.20
C ASN A 705 7.29 -2.73 2.90
N ALA A 706 7.36 -1.90 3.94
CA ALA A 706 7.45 -0.45 3.80
C ALA A 706 8.73 -0.04 3.05
N ALA A 707 8.58 0.50 1.85
CA ALA A 707 9.67 1.13 1.11
C ALA A 707 10.01 2.50 1.71
N ARG A 708 11.29 2.85 1.68
CA ARG A 708 11.82 4.06 2.33
C ARG A 708 11.65 5.29 1.46
N SER A 709 10.88 6.28 1.92
CA SER A 709 11.26 7.69 1.74
C SER A 709 12.37 8.03 2.75
N ALA A 710 13.35 8.85 2.34
CA ALA A 710 14.53 9.11 3.16
C ALA A 710 14.29 10.28 4.14
N PRO A 711 14.58 10.15 5.44
CA PRO A 711 14.58 11.28 6.35
C PRO A 711 15.83 12.12 6.11
N VAL A 712 15.67 13.29 5.49
CA VAL A 712 16.66 14.36 5.61
C VAL A 712 16.58 14.91 7.04
N PHE A 713 17.71 15.30 7.65
CA PHE A 713 17.76 16.11 8.86
C PHE A 713 18.58 17.37 8.58
N GLY A 714 18.15 18.50 9.12
CA GLY A 714 18.85 19.78 9.00
C GLY A 714 18.44 20.71 10.12
N GLY A 715 19.40 21.08 10.98
CA GLY A 715 19.28 22.14 11.98
C GLY A 715 20.10 23.37 11.55
N PRO A 716 19.87 24.54 12.17
CA PRO A 716 20.49 25.81 11.78
C PRO A 716 21.97 25.92 12.22
N GLY A 717 22.72 26.85 11.61
CA GLY A 717 24.17 26.91 11.71
C GLY A 717 24.75 27.76 12.85
N ASP A 718 26.06 27.58 13.07
CA ASP A 718 26.97 28.52 13.74
C ASP A 718 28.10 28.88 12.75
N GLU A 719 28.35 30.17 12.54
CA GLU A 719 29.29 30.68 11.52
C GLU A 719 30.72 30.83 12.09
N ARG A 720 31.56 29.79 11.99
CA ARG A 720 33.02 29.96 12.12
C ARG A 720 33.78 29.12 11.09
N GLY A 721 34.46 29.80 10.17
CA GLY A 721 35.18 29.16 9.07
C GLY A 721 36.52 28.55 9.47
N VAL A 722 36.84 27.38 8.90
CA VAL A 722 38.21 26.84 8.83
C VAL A 722 38.43 26.23 7.45
N SER A 723 39.50 26.66 6.78
CA SER A 723 39.90 26.17 5.45
C SER A 723 40.64 24.83 5.52
N GLY A 724 40.33 23.91 4.60
CA GLY A 724 41.23 22.82 4.22
C GLY A 724 40.73 21.39 4.51
N ALA A 725 40.01 20.79 3.55
CA ALA A 725 39.69 19.37 3.54
C ALA A 725 40.43 18.65 2.39
N LYS A 726 41.14 17.56 2.69
CA LYS A 726 41.76 16.69 1.67
C LYS A 726 40.69 15.82 0.97
N PRO A 727 40.88 15.43 -0.31
CA PRO A 727 39.87 14.64 -1.03
C PRO A 727 39.69 13.24 -0.43
N LEU A 728 38.44 12.82 -0.24
CA LEU A 728 38.07 11.45 0.11
C LEU A 728 38.29 10.52 -1.09
N THR A 729 39.07 9.45 -0.91
CA THR A 729 39.28 8.44 -1.94
C THR A 729 38.02 7.60 -2.16
N VAL A 730 37.43 7.73 -3.35
CA VAL A 730 36.24 6.97 -3.75
C VAL A 730 36.58 5.49 -3.90
N LYS A 731 36.05 4.64 -3.00
CA LYS A 731 36.08 3.19 -3.19
C LYS A 731 35.26 2.83 -4.42
N LYS A 732 35.88 2.14 -5.39
CA LYS A 732 35.16 1.57 -6.55
C LYS A 732 34.05 0.64 -6.06
N GLY A 733 32.82 0.91 -6.48
CA GLY A 733 31.69 0.01 -6.28
C GLY A 733 31.82 -1.29 -7.11
N PRO A 734 30.92 -2.26 -6.91
CA PRO A 734 30.90 -3.49 -7.70
C PRO A 734 30.77 -3.20 -9.21
N LYS A 735 31.22 -4.14 -10.07
CA LYS A 735 31.00 -4.03 -11.52
C LYS A 735 29.48 -4.01 -11.82
N PRO A 736 29.00 -3.17 -12.75
CA PRO A 736 27.62 -3.24 -13.22
C PRO A 736 27.36 -4.59 -13.90
N PRO A 737 26.11 -5.10 -13.86
CA PRO A 737 25.73 -6.33 -14.56
C PRO A 737 25.96 -6.21 -16.08
N PRO A 738 26.06 -7.35 -16.80
CA PRO A 738 26.19 -7.33 -18.26
C PRO A 738 25.07 -6.51 -18.91
N ARG A 739 25.44 -5.70 -19.92
CA ARG A 739 24.47 -4.84 -20.64
C ARG A 739 23.38 -5.70 -21.26
N VAL A 740 22.12 -5.33 -21.03
CA VAL A 740 20.97 -5.95 -21.70
C VAL A 740 21.04 -5.61 -23.19
N ILE A 741 21.12 -6.63 -24.04
CA ILE A 741 21.12 -6.46 -25.50
C ILE A 741 19.69 -6.13 -25.92
N GLN A 742 19.45 -4.90 -26.39
CA GLN A 742 18.11 -4.36 -26.68
C GLN A 742 18.01 -3.68 -28.06
N GLY A 743 18.96 -3.93 -28.95
CA GLY A 743 19.06 -3.25 -30.25
C GLY A 743 19.41 -1.77 -30.14
N ASP A 744 19.23 -1.04 -31.24
CA ASP A 744 19.39 0.42 -31.30
C ASP A 744 18.09 1.11 -30.83
N PRO A 745 18.13 2.06 -29.88
CA PRO A 745 16.94 2.77 -29.43
C PRO A 745 16.34 3.62 -30.56
N ARG A 746 15.02 3.53 -30.74
CA ARG A 746 14.20 4.45 -31.52
C ARG A 746 13.60 5.47 -30.57
N ARG A 747 13.80 6.76 -30.81
CA ARG A 747 13.26 7.83 -29.95
C ARG A 747 11.93 8.30 -30.52
N THR A 748 10.91 8.37 -29.66
CA THR A 748 9.60 8.91 -29.98
C THR A 748 9.24 9.96 -28.95
N ARG A 749 8.70 11.10 -29.39
CA ARG A 749 8.18 12.16 -28.53
C ARG A 749 6.66 12.20 -28.63
N PHE A 750 6.01 12.25 -27.49
CA PHE A 750 4.57 12.40 -27.36
C PHE A 750 4.21 13.72 -26.69
N VAL A 751 3.12 14.32 -27.13
CA VAL A 751 2.40 15.35 -26.37
C VAL A 751 1.14 14.72 -25.78
N TYR A 752 0.90 14.94 -24.50
CA TYR A 752 -0.30 14.45 -23.81
C TYR A 752 -0.91 15.53 -22.91
N ALA A 753 -2.23 15.45 -22.74
CA ALA A 753 -3.01 16.24 -21.82
C ALA A 753 -3.21 15.45 -20.50
N LYS A 754 -3.35 16.21 -19.41
CA LYS A 754 -3.58 15.77 -18.04
C LYS A 754 -4.74 16.62 -17.48
N VAL A 755 -5.97 16.15 -17.65
CA VAL A 755 -7.23 16.87 -17.38
C VAL A 755 -8.15 16.08 -16.44
N GLY A 756 -9.23 16.69 -15.97
CA GLY A 756 -10.19 16.03 -15.07
C GLY A 756 -9.53 15.48 -13.78
N PRO A 757 -9.94 14.29 -13.29
CA PRO A 757 -9.32 13.64 -12.13
C PRO A 757 -7.80 13.52 -12.23
N MET A 758 -7.27 13.26 -13.43
CA MET A 758 -5.84 13.03 -13.63
C MET A 758 -5.00 14.28 -13.39
N ALA A 759 -5.55 15.51 -13.46
CA ALA A 759 -4.87 16.75 -13.08
C ALA A 759 -4.32 16.70 -11.63
N PHE A 760 -4.93 15.89 -10.78
CA PHE A 760 -4.59 15.71 -9.37
C PHE A 760 -3.64 14.53 -9.09
N LEU A 761 -3.21 13.76 -10.09
CA LEU A 761 -2.07 12.85 -9.92
C LEU A 761 -0.78 13.65 -9.70
N SER A 762 0.07 13.16 -8.78
CA SER A 762 1.42 13.69 -8.62
C SER A 762 2.29 13.32 -9.83
N HIS A 763 3.41 14.04 -10.03
CA HIS A 763 4.36 13.69 -11.08
C HIS A 763 4.92 12.26 -10.92
N LEU A 764 5.08 11.78 -9.68
CA LEU A 764 5.55 10.42 -9.41
C LEU A 764 4.50 9.37 -9.80
N ASP A 765 3.21 9.63 -9.58
CA ASP A 765 2.13 8.72 -9.97
C ASP A 765 1.98 8.66 -11.49
N VAL A 766 2.14 9.79 -12.19
CA VAL A 766 2.20 9.81 -13.67
C VAL A 766 3.39 9.00 -14.18
N ILE A 767 4.58 9.11 -13.56
CA ILE A 767 5.76 8.29 -13.89
C ILE A 767 5.52 6.79 -13.66
N ARG A 768 4.66 6.40 -12.70
CA ARG A 768 4.26 5.00 -12.48
C ARG A 768 3.19 4.54 -13.48
N ALA A 769 2.20 5.39 -13.77
CA ALA A 769 1.05 5.06 -14.60
C ALA A 769 1.42 4.90 -16.08
N LEU A 770 2.23 5.81 -16.64
CA LEU A 770 2.52 5.81 -18.07
C LEU A 770 3.25 4.55 -18.59
N PRO A 771 4.28 4.00 -17.92
CA PRO A 771 4.86 2.70 -18.30
C PRO A 771 3.86 1.54 -18.34
N ARG A 772 2.76 1.61 -17.56
CA ARG A 772 1.70 0.60 -17.60
C ARG A 772 0.91 0.67 -18.90
N SER A 773 0.54 1.87 -19.37
CA SER A 773 -0.15 2.06 -20.65
C SER A 773 0.65 1.49 -21.83
N PHE A 774 1.97 1.68 -21.86
CA PHE A 774 2.84 1.07 -22.89
C PHE A 774 2.89 -0.46 -22.78
N ARG A 775 2.96 -1.03 -21.57
CA ARG A 775 2.95 -2.49 -21.36
C ARG A 775 1.63 -3.14 -21.76
N ARG A 776 0.48 -2.49 -21.52
CA ARG A 776 -0.85 -2.96 -21.97
C ARG A 776 -0.98 -3.10 -23.50
N LEU A 777 -0.15 -2.38 -24.24
CA LEU A 777 -0.08 -2.41 -25.71
C LEU A 777 1.00 -3.37 -26.24
N ASP A 778 1.66 -4.14 -25.36
CA ASP A 778 2.84 -4.97 -25.67
C ASP A 778 3.99 -4.19 -26.36
N VAL A 779 4.07 -2.86 -26.20
CA VAL A 779 5.03 -2.02 -26.92
C VAL A 779 6.43 -2.12 -26.28
N PRO A 780 7.45 -2.65 -26.97
CA PRO A 780 8.78 -2.86 -26.38
C PRO A 780 9.54 -1.57 -26.08
N ILE A 781 9.53 -1.15 -24.81
CA ILE A 781 10.34 -0.03 -24.31
C ILE A 781 11.82 -0.45 -24.15
N TYR A 782 12.73 0.47 -24.48
CA TYR A 782 14.17 0.36 -24.23
C TYR A 782 14.48 0.68 -22.76
N TYR A 783 15.31 -0.15 -22.10
CA TYR A 783 15.65 0.04 -20.68
C TYR A 783 17.09 0.54 -20.47
N THR A 784 17.30 1.33 -19.43
CA THR A 784 18.61 1.89 -19.07
C THR A 784 19.66 0.81 -18.71
N SER A 785 20.93 1.04 -19.09
CA SER A 785 22.05 0.14 -18.77
C SER A 785 22.65 0.43 -17.39
N GLY A 786 22.01 -0.08 -16.32
CA GLY A 786 22.49 0.03 -14.94
C GLY A 786 22.08 -1.16 -14.07
N PHE A 787 22.43 -1.13 -12.78
CA PHE A 787 22.06 -2.17 -11.80
C PHE A 787 20.54 -2.42 -11.73
N HIS A 788 19.74 -1.39 -12.00
CA HIS A 788 18.30 -1.45 -12.11
C HIS A 788 17.88 -0.82 -13.44
N PRO A 789 17.75 -1.61 -14.52
CA PRO A 789 17.19 -1.14 -15.77
C PRO A 789 15.76 -0.62 -15.51
N LYS A 790 15.52 0.61 -15.93
CA LYS A 790 14.19 1.25 -15.92
C LYS A 790 13.82 1.62 -17.36
N PRO A 791 12.52 1.72 -17.70
CA PRO A 791 12.06 2.36 -18.93
C PRO A 791 12.82 3.67 -19.18
N ASP A 792 13.45 3.81 -20.36
CA ASP A 792 14.21 5.00 -20.72
C ASP A 792 13.23 6.05 -21.26
N MET A 793 12.65 6.78 -20.31
CA MET A 793 11.64 7.83 -20.48
C MET A 793 12.14 9.14 -19.87
N THR A 794 11.92 10.25 -20.56
CA THR A 794 12.23 11.62 -20.10
C THR A 794 10.97 12.48 -20.22
N PHE A 795 10.64 13.20 -19.17
CA PHE A 795 9.38 13.95 -19.06
C PHE A 795 9.60 15.46 -19.14
N SER A 796 8.53 16.19 -19.49
CA SER A 796 8.42 17.64 -19.30
C SER A 796 8.71 18.07 -17.85
N PRO A 797 9.15 19.32 -17.60
CA PRO A 797 9.27 19.87 -16.26
C PRO A 797 7.98 19.69 -15.45
N ALA A 798 8.12 19.15 -14.24
CA ALA A 798 6.99 18.75 -13.39
C ALA A 798 5.99 19.90 -13.17
N LEU A 799 4.72 19.61 -13.40
CA LEU A 799 3.61 20.53 -13.17
C LEU A 799 3.22 20.55 -11.68
N SER A 800 2.65 21.66 -11.22
CA SER A 800 2.10 21.73 -9.86
C SER A 800 0.85 20.85 -9.73
N LEU A 801 0.63 20.29 -8.54
CA LEU A 801 -0.52 19.45 -8.23
C LEU A 801 -1.83 20.24 -8.43
N GLY A 802 -2.87 19.60 -8.99
CA GLY A 802 -4.17 20.23 -9.26
C GLY A 802 -4.21 21.18 -10.46
N VAL A 803 -3.06 21.52 -11.06
CA VAL A 803 -3.01 22.26 -12.32
C VAL A 803 -3.19 21.27 -13.48
N ALA A 804 -4.17 21.52 -14.35
CA ALA A 804 -4.40 20.72 -15.55
C ALA A 804 -3.40 21.09 -16.65
N SER A 805 -3.26 20.27 -17.68
CA SER A 805 -2.37 20.55 -18.81
C SER A 805 -2.89 19.96 -20.11
N LEU A 806 -2.60 20.65 -21.20
CA LEU A 806 -2.89 20.24 -22.58
C LEU A 806 -1.62 19.88 -23.36
N ALA A 807 -0.43 20.13 -22.77
CA ALA A 807 0.87 20.13 -23.43
C ALA A 807 1.98 19.50 -22.58
N GLU A 808 1.71 18.42 -21.84
CA GLU A 808 2.77 17.60 -21.25
C GLU A 808 3.54 16.83 -22.33
N ILE A 809 4.80 16.52 -22.07
CA ILE A 809 5.69 15.95 -23.09
C ILE A 809 6.45 14.74 -22.53
N LEU A 810 6.53 13.68 -23.33
CA LEU A 810 7.25 12.45 -23.02
C LEU A 810 8.17 12.08 -24.19
N ASP A 811 9.49 12.10 -23.97
CA ASP A 811 10.46 11.39 -24.82
C ASP A 811 10.56 9.94 -24.29
N VAL A 812 10.26 8.95 -25.12
CA VAL A 812 10.45 7.52 -24.82
C VAL A 812 11.39 6.88 -25.84
N LYS A 813 12.23 5.95 -25.39
CA LYS A 813 13.00 5.08 -26.28
C LYS A 813 12.31 3.71 -26.42
N LEU A 814 12.09 3.27 -27.65
CA LEU A 814 11.52 1.98 -28.01
C LEU A 814 12.60 1.09 -28.65
N THR A 815 12.45 -0.23 -28.59
CA THR A 815 13.34 -1.18 -29.30
C THR A 815 12.82 -1.54 -30.70
N VAL A 816 11.64 -1.05 -31.07
CA VAL A 816 10.96 -1.32 -32.34
C VAL A 816 10.60 -0.02 -33.03
N ASP A 817 10.33 -0.11 -34.33
CA ASP A 817 9.86 1.00 -35.14
C ASP A 817 8.32 0.99 -35.18
N VAL A 818 7.69 2.11 -34.81
CA VAL A 818 6.23 2.27 -34.74
C VAL A 818 5.82 3.57 -35.42
N ASP A 819 4.57 3.63 -35.88
CA ASP A 819 3.91 4.90 -36.18
C ASP A 819 3.60 5.63 -34.85
N PRO A 820 4.20 6.82 -34.61
CA PRO A 820 3.96 7.57 -33.40
C PRO A 820 2.52 8.04 -33.21
N GLU A 821 1.79 8.40 -34.28
CA GLU A 821 0.42 8.92 -34.14
C GLU A 821 -0.58 7.80 -33.86
N ALA A 822 -0.46 6.66 -34.55
CA ALA A 822 -1.25 5.47 -34.23
C ALA A 822 -1.00 5.00 -32.78
N LEU A 823 0.26 5.06 -32.30
CA LEU A 823 0.58 4.73 -30.91
C LEU A 823 0.03 5.77 -29.92
N ALA A 824 -0.06 7.05 -30.27
CA ALA A 824 -0.69 8.07 -29.42
C ALA A 824 -2.19 7.78 -29.21
N ALA A 825 -2.92 7.42 -30.28
CA ALA A 825 -4.33 7.04 -30.18
C ALA A 825 -4.54 5.82 -29.26
N GLU A 826 -3.74 4.77 -29.42
CA GLU A 826 -3.81 3.57 -28.59
C GLU A 826 -3.38 3.81 -27.13
N LEU A 827 -2.37 4.67 -26.89
CA LEU A 827 -1.97 5.07 -25.54
C LEU A 827 -3.07 5.84 -24.79
N THR A 828 -3.82 6.69 -25.49
CA THR A 828 -5.03 7.32 -24.92
C THR A 828 -6.05 6.26 -24.51
N ARG A 829 -6.36 5.32 -25.40
CA ARG A 829 -7.35 4.25 -25.14
C ARG A 829 -6.97 3.34 -23.97
N MET A 830 -5.67 3.14 -23.72
CA MET A 830 -5.15 2.31 -22.63
C MET A 830 -4.75 3.10 -21.37
N SER A 831 -5.08 4.39 -21.27
CA SER A 831 -4.77 5.23 -20.09
C SER A 831 -6.02 5.55 -19.25
N PRO A 832 -5.85 5.94 -17.97
CA PRO A 832 -6.93 6.49 -17.13
C PRO A 832 -7.64 7.71 -17.77
N ASP A 833 -8.93 7.93 -17.48
CA ASP A 833 -9.67 9.08 -18.05
C ASP A 833 -9.06 10.41 -17.60
N GLY A 834 -8.70 11.23 -18.59
CA GLY A 834 -7.98 12.49 -18.39
C GLY A 834 -6.50 12.44 -18.75
N LEU A 835 -5.92 11.27 -19.04
CA LEU A 835 -4.60 11.14 -19.67
C LEU A 835 -4.75 10.88 -21.18
N VAL A 836 -4.67 11.95 -21.98
CA VAL A 836 -4.97 11.92 -23.42
C VAL A 836 -3.73 12.27 -24.24
N PHE A 837 -3.18 11.30 -24.95
CA PHE A 837 -2.08 11.50 -25.89
C PHE A 837 -2.63 12.14 -27.18
N ARG A 838 -2.16 13.35 -27.48
CA ARG A 838 -2.65 14.18 -28.59
C ARG A 838 -1.86 14.00 -29.87
N HIS A 839 -0.54 13.88 -29.75
CA HIS A 839 0.38 13.76 -30.88
C HIS A 839 1.56 12.86 -30.54
N GLY A 840 2.05 12.13 -31.54
CA GLY A 840 3.34 11.45 -31.53
C GLY A 840 4.24 11.89 -32.70
N THR A 841 5.55 11.96 -32.48
CA THR A 841 6.55 12.16 -33.56
C THR A 841 7.84 11.39 -33.30
N ARG A 842 8.55 11.04 -34.37
CA ARG A 842 9.82 10.32 -34.30
C ARG A 842 10.99 11.30 -34.21
N LEU A 843 11.98 10.99 -33.37
CA LEU A 843 13.19 11.80 -33.22
C LEU A 843 14.41 11.10 -33.82
N GLU A 844 15.22 11.86 -34.53
CA GLU A 844 16.54 11.46 -35.00
C GLU A 844 17.60 11.49 -33.88
N LYS A 845 18.81 11.01 -34.21
CA LYS A 845 19.99 11.11 -33.32
C LYS A 845 20.46 12.58 -33.13
N SER A 846 20.13 13.45 -34.07
CA SER A 846 20.39 14.89 -34.10
C SER A 846 19.44 15.72 -33.21
N ASP A 847 18.22 15.22 -32.96
CA ASP A 847 17.18 16.00 -32.29
C ASP A 847 17.45 16.20 -30.79
N ARG A 848 17.28 17.43 -30.32
CA ARG A 848 17.57 17.84 -28.95
C ARG A 848 16.61 17.17 -27.94
N GLY A 849 17.11 16.89 -26.75
CA GLY A 849 16.29 16.43 -25.61
C GLY A 849 15.48 17.55 -24.99
N LEU A 850 14.41 17.21 -24.25
CA LEU A 850 13.44 18.15 -23.67
C LEU A 850 14.08 19.31 -22.88
N SER A 851 15.13 19.04 -22.11
CA SER A 851 15.89 20.02 -21.31
C SER A 851 16.57 21.14 -22.10
N HIS A 852 16.55 21.08 -23.42
CA HIS A 852 17.20 22.06 -24.31
C HIS A 852 16.21 22.81 -25.22
N ILE A 853 14.92 22.48 -25.16
CA ILE A 853 13.87 22.96 -26.07
C ILE A 853 12.56 23.29 -25.34
N ILE A 854 12.62 23.36 -24.01
CA ILE A 854 11.53 23.82 -23.15
C ILE A 854 12.11 24.96 -22.30
N ASP A 855 11.77 26.19 -22.66
CA ASP A 855 12.15 27.42 -21.96
C ASP A 855 10.97 28.39 -21.75
N ALA A 856 9.77 28.03 -22.21
CA ALA A 856 8.54 28.78 -22.00
C ALA A 856 7.32 27.88 -21.78
N ALA A 857 6.37 28.40 -21.02
CA ALA A 857 5.04 27.81 -20.83
C ALA A 857 3.97 28.91 -20.87
N ARG A 858 2.82 28.60 -21.47
CA ARG A 858 1.62 29.44 -21.47
C ARG A 858 0.56 28.79 -20.59
N TYR A 859 0.03 29.57 -19.67
CA TYR A 859 -1.06 29.18 -18.80
C TYR A 859 -2.34 29.92 -19.18
N ALA A 860 -3.45 29.19 -19.25
CA ALA A 860 -4.78 29.78 -19.21
C ALA A 860 -5.27 29.71 -17.76
N VAL A 861 -5.68 30.85 -17.21
CA VAL A 861 -6.19 30.99 -15.85
C VAL A 861 -7.64 31.44 -15.92
N GLY A 862 -8.53 30.74 -15.24
CA GLY A 862 -9.92 31.13 -15.08
C GLY A 862 -10.17 31.63 -13.67
N ILE A 863 -10.49 32.92 -13.52
CA ILE A 863 -10.85 33.52 -12.22
C ILE A 863 -12.39 33.55 -12.13
N PRO A 864 -13.05 33.00 -11.11
CA PRO A 864 -14.51 33.05 -10.98
C PRO A 864 -15.01 34.50 -11.02
N ALA A 865 -15.93 34.81 -11.93
CA ALA A 865 -16.35 36.19 -12.20
C ALA A 865 -16.93 36.87 -10.95
N LYS A 866 -17.68 36.12 -10.13
CA LYS A 866 -18.18 36.57 -8.82
C LYS A 866 -17.05 36.96 -7.86
N ALA A 867 -16.03 36.10 -7.70
CA ALA A 867 -14.91 36.37 -6.80
C ALA A 867 -14.08 37.56 -7.29
N LEU A 868 -13.95 37.74 -8.61
CA LEU A 868 -13.32 38.94 -9.15
C LEU A 868 -14.17 40.19 -8.90
N ALA A 869 -15.50 40.13 -9.08
CA ALA A 869 -16.40 41.24 -8.79
C ALA A 869 -16.33 41.69 -7.32
N GLU A 870 -16.35 40.74 -6.38
CA GLU A 870 -16.15 40.98 -4.94
C GLU A 870 -14.77 41.58 -4.65
N ALA A 871 -13.73 41.21 -5.40
CA ALA A 871 -12.40 41.79 -5.30
C ALA A 871 -12.26 43.21 -5.92
N GLY A 872 -13.28 43.76 -6.60
CA GLY A 872 -13.20 45.06 -7.30
C GLY A 872 -13.31 44.99 -8.83
N GLY A 873 -13.60 43.81 -9.37
CA GLY A 873 -13.97 43.59 -10.76
C GLY A 873 -12.84 43.78 -11.78
N ARG A 874 -13.25 44.06 -13.02
CA ARG A 874 -12.36 44.21 -14.18
C ARG A 874 -11.25 45.25 -13.97
N ALA A 875 -11.60 46.42 -13.45
CA ALA A 875 -10.65 47.52 -13.31
C ALA A 875 -9.47 47.15 -12.41
N ARG A 876 -9.73 46.47 -11.28
CA ARG A 876 -8.65 45.99 -10.40
C ARG A 876 -7.77 44.93 -11.07
N LEU A 877 -8.34 43.99 -11.82
CA LEU A 877 -7.52 42.99 -12.53
C LEU A 877 -6.55 43.67 -13.52
N GLU A 878 -7.02 44.66 -14.27
CA GLU A 878 -6.20 45.43 -15.22
C GLU A 878 -5.14 46.27 -14.49
N GLU A 879 -5.47 46.88 -13.34
CA GLU A 879 -4.54 47.63 -12.49
C GLU A 879 -3.45 46.75 -11.85
N GLU A 880 -3.80 45.61 -11.26
CA GLU A 880 -2.84 44.68 -10.63
C GLU A 880 -1.90 44.07 -11.68
N ILE A 881 -2.41 43.76 -12.88
CA ILE A 881 -1.59 43.36 -14.03
C ILE A 881 -0.59 44.46 -14.40
N ALA A 882 -1.05 45.70 -14.55
CA ALA A 882 -0.18 46.83 -14.87
C ALA A 882 0.88 47.06 -13.79
N ARG A 883 0.50 47.01 -12.51
CA ARG A 883 1.39 47.11 -11.34
C ARG A 883 2.49 46.06 -11.37
N VAL A 884 2.13 44.78 -11.53
CA VAL A 884 3.12 43.69 -11.56
C VAL A 884 4.01 43.77 -12.79
N MET A 885 3.47 44.09 -13.97
CA MET A 885 4.27 44.18 -15.20
C MET A 885 5.24 45.38 -15.21
N ALA A 886 4.86 46.49 -14.57
CA ALA A 886 5.72 47.68 -14.41
C ALA A 886 6.75 47.57 -13.27
N ALA A 887 6.54 46.67 -12.29
CA ALA A 887 7.47 46.45 -11.20
C ALA A 887 8.82 45.88 -11.69
N SER A 888 9.91 46.25 -11.02
CA SER A 888 11.24 45.68 -11.25
C SER A 888 11.41 44.30 -10.63
N GLU A 889 10.67 44.01 -9.56
CA GLU A 889 10.60 42.71 -8.90
C GLU A 889 9.21 42.50 -8.29
N ALA A 890 8.75 41.26 -8.23
CA ALA A 890 7.51 40.83 -7.57
C ALA A 890 7.81 39.58 -6.73
N ARG A 891 8.37 39.80 -5.53
CA ARG A 891 8.84 38.73 -4.65
C ARG A 891 7.68 38.07 -3.89
N VAL A 892 7.58 36.75 -4.02
CA VAL A 892 6.64 35.89 -3.28
C VAL A 892 7.39 34.80 -2.52
N ILE A 893 6.77 34.22 -1.50
CA ILE A 893 7.43 33.25 -0.62
C ILE A 893 7.01 31.82 -0.98
N ARG A 894 7.87 31.12 -1.73
CA ARG A 894 7.75 29.67 -1.97
C ARG A 894 8.16 28.92 -0.70
N ARG A 895 7.19 28.38 0.03
CA ARG A 895 7.44 27.44 1.13
C ARG A 895 7.67 26.03 0.59
N PHE A 896 8.53 25.29 1.28
CA PHE A 896 8.77 23.86 1.12
C PHE A 896 8.37 23.14 2.42
N GLU A 897 8.36 21.82 2.40
CA GLU A 897 8.23 21.01 3.61
C GLU A 897 9.27 21.42 4.67
N ARG A 898 8.89 21.29 5.95
CA ARG A 898 9.71 21.61 7.14
C ARG A 898 10.09 23.09 7.29
N GLY A 899 9.24 24.01 6.83
CA GLY A 899 9.38 25.45 7.11
C GLY A 899 10.49 26.16 6.32
N LEU A 900 11.25 25.45 5.48
CA LEU A 900 12.16 26.03 4.50
C LEU A 900 11.37 26.93 3.55
N ALA A 901 11.86 28.15 3.32
CA ALA A 901 11.22 29.12 2.43
C ALA A 901 12.26 29.76 1.53
N LYS A 902 11.89 29.97 0.25
CA LYS A 902 12.70 30.70 -0.73
C LYS A 902 11.87 31.85 -1.29
N ALA A 903 12.43 33.06 -1.25
CA ALA A 903 11.90 34.17 -2.03
C ALA A 903 12.05 33.86 -3.52
N VAL A 904 10.94 33.90 -4.26
CA VAL A 904 10.90 33.77 -5.71
C VAL A 904 10.44 35.11 -6.26
N ASP A 905 11.27 35.74 -7.09
CA ASP A 905 10.80 36.88 -7.87
C ASP A 905 9.98 36.36 -9.06
N ALA A 906 8.67 36.49 -8.99
CA ALA A 906 7.77 36.09 -10.07
C ALA A 906 7.99 36.95 -11.33
N ARG A 907 8.40 38.22 -11.16
CA ARG A 907 8.57 39.17 -12.28
C ARG A 907 9.74 38.79 -13.20
N LYS A 908 10.81 38.20 -12.65
CA LYS A 908 11.94 37.64 -13.42
C LYS A 908 11.50 36.61 -14.47
N TYR A 909 10.42 35.87 -14.21
CA TYR A 909 9.96 34.77 -15.06
C TYR A 909 8.67 35.08 -15.83
N LEU A 910 7.92 36.11 -15.45
CA LEU A 910 6.71 36.54 -16.15
C LEU A 910 7.06 37.34 -17.42
N CYS A 911 6.66 36.83 -18.58
CA CYS A 911 6.95 37.43 -19.88
C CYS A 911 5.78 38.30 -20.38
N ALA A 912 4.56 37.78 -20.31
CA ALA A 912 3.34 38.49 -20.68
C ALA A 912 2.15 38.01 -19.87
N ILE A 913 1.15 38.88 -19.71
CA ILE A 913 -0.14 38.54 -19.09
C ILE A 913 -1.23 39.40 -19.73
N ALA A 914 -2.36 38.78 -20.09
CA ALA A 914 -3.48 39.42 -20.76
C ALA A 914 -4.81 38.94 -20.15
N ALA A 915 -5.61 39.87 -19.63
CA ALA A 915 -6.96 39.58 -19.17
C ALA A 915 -7.96 39.61 -20.34
N PHE A 916 -9.05 38.84 -20.22
CA PHE A 916 -10.12 38.70 -21.21
C PHE A 916 -9.66 38.17 -22.58
N ASP A 917 -8.62 37.32 -22.60
CA ASP A 917 -8.08 36.74 -23.83
C ASP A 917 -8.92 35.52 -24.30
N PRO A 918 -9.51 35.55 -25.51
CA PRO A 918 -10.34 34.45 -26.02
C PRO A 918 -9.59 33.11 -26.15
N ARG A 919 -8.26 33.13 -26.25
CA ARG A 919 -7.45 31.90 -26.28
C ARG A 919 -7.46 31.21 -24.92
N ALA A 920 -7.40 31.98 -23.82
CA ALA A 920 -7.48 31.42 -22.48
C ALA A 920 -8.86 30.79 -22.22
N GLU A 921 -9.94 31.38 -22.72
CA GLU A 921 -11.29 30.78 -22.68
C GLU A 921 -11.32 29.42 -23.42
N ALA A 922 -10.81 29.37 -24.65
CA ALA A 922 -10.74 28.13 -25.44
C ALA A 922 -9.90 27.04 -24.76
N PHE A 923 -8.76 27.39 -24.16
CA PHE A 923 -7.91 26.45 -23.44
C PHE A 923 -8.55 25.94 -22.13
N LEU A 924 -9.30 26.77 -21.41
CA LEU A 924 -10.06 26.35 -20.23
C LEU A 924 -11.15 25.33 -20.61
N ALA A 925 -11.89 25.61 -21.69
CA ALA A 925 -12.92 24.71 -22.22
C ALA A 925 -12.34 23.35 -22.67
N ASP A 926 -11.23 23.35 -23.42
CA ASP A 926 -10.53 22.14 -23.86
C ASP A 926 -10.00 21.30 -22.68
N ALA A 927 -9.56 21.96 -21.60
CA ALA A 927 -9.16 21.30 -20.36
C ALA A 927 -10.34 20.78 -19.49
N ARG A 928 -11.58 20.90 -19.96
CA ARG A 928 -12.83 20.61 -19.24
C ARG A 928 -13.00 21.44 -17.95
N VAL A 929 -12.46 22.66 -17.93
CA VAL A 929 -12.64 23.63 -16.83
C VAL A 929 -13.84 24.51 -17.17
N GLY A 930 -14.97 24.24 -16.50
CA GLY A 930 -16.22 24.98 -16.68
C GLY A 930 -16.53 25.95 -15.54
N GLY A 931 -17.46 26.87 -15.79
CA GLY A 931 -17.94 27.87 -14.84
C GLY A 931 -18.02 29.27 -15.46
N ASP A 932 -18.56 30.24 -14.71
CA ASP A 932 -18.48 31.66 -15.07
C ASP A 932 -17.10 32.20 -14.67
N LEU A 933 -16.18 32.20 -15.64
CA LEU A 933 -14.76 32.45 -15.44
C LEU A 933 -14.29 33.63 -16.31
N VAL A 934 -13.57 34.56 -15.71
CA VAL A 934 -12.80 35.58 -16.41
C VAL A 934 -11.47 34.96 -16.87
N PRO A 935 -11.24 34.85 -18.20
CA PRO A 935 -10.05 34.19 -18.74
C PRO A 935 -8.85 35.14 -18.72
N VAL A 936 -7.70 34.65 -18.24
CA VAL A 936 -6.43 35.37 -18.22
C VAL A 936 -5.35 34.47 -18.82
N LEU A 937 -4.64 34.96 -19.82
CA LEU A 937 -3.52 34.26 -20.45
C LEU A 937 -2.21 34.73 -19.83
N VAL A 938 -1.34 33.80 -19.43
CA VAL A 938 -0.10 34.09 -18.69
C VAL A 938 1.07 33.33 -19.32
N ASP A 939 2.05 34.05 -19.83
CA ASP A 939 3.26 33.50 -20.42
C ASP A 939 4.44 33.63 -19.46
N VAL A 940 5.10 32.51 -19.18
CA VAL A 940 6.29 32.47 -18.31
C VAL A 940 7.48 31.83 -19.02
N THR A 941 8.69 32.18 -18.60
CA THR A 941 9.94 31.53 -19.01
C THR A 941 10.50 30.62 -17.91
N MET A 942 11.27 29.62 -18.31
CA MET A 942 11.94 28.63 -17.48
C MET A 942 13.40 28.56 -17.87
N SER A 943 14.31 28.54 -16.89
CA SER A 943 15.76 28.42 -17.14
C SER A 943 16.41 27.37 -16.24
N GLY A 944 17.69 27.06 -16.49
CA GLY A 944 18.48 26.19 -15.62
C GLY A 944 18.63 26.71 -14.18
N GLU A 945 18.35 28.00 -13.93
CA GLU A 945 18.35 28.60 -12.59
C GLU A 945 17.01 28.42 -11.84
N GLY A 946 15.94 28.02 -12.55
CA GLY A 946 14.61 27.80 -11.99
C GLY A 946 13.47 28.36 -12.86
N GLY A 947 12.30 28.48 -12.25
CA GLY A 947 11.09 29.02 -12.87
C GLY A 947 10.03 29.34 -11.81
N VAL A 948 8.99 30.04 -12.24
CA VAL A 948 7.83 30.44 -11.42
C VAL A 948 6.68 29.43 -11.56
N LYS A 949 5.92 29.21 -10.48
CA LYS A 949 4.65 28.48 -10.52
C LYS A 949 3.51 29.44 -10.87
N ILE A 950 2.45 28.96 -11.52
CA ILE A 950 1.29 29.84 -11.79
C ILE A 950 0.69 30.44 -10.50
N ALA A 951 0.66 29.68 -9.41
CA ALA A 951 0.26 30.16 -8.08
C ALA A 951 1.08 31.35 -7.56
N GLU A 952 2.37 31.42 -7.92
CA GLU A 952 3.27 32.50 -7.51
C GLU A 952 3.04 33.78 -8.33
N VAL A 953 2.59 33.64 -9.58
CA VAL A 953 2.11 34.78 -10.39
C VAL A 953 0.79 35.31 -9.84
N MET A 954 -0.13 34.41 -9.46
CA MET A 954 -1.41 34.81 -8.86
C MET A 954 -1.23 35.44 -7.46
N GLU A 955 -0.29 34.93 -6.65
CA GLU A 955 0.13 35.57 -5.38
C GLU A 955 0.72 36.96 -5.60
N ALA A 956 1.51 37.18 -6.66
CA ALA A 956 2.07 38.51 -6.96
C ALA A 956 0.99 39.55 -7.34
N LEU A 957 -0.08 39.10 -8.01
CA LEU A 957 -1.22 39.93 -8.41
C LEU A 957 -2.15 40.26 -7.23
N PHE A 958 -2.54 39.26 -6.45
CA PHE A 958 -3.64 39.39 -5.47
C PHE A 958 -3.21 39.28 -4.00
N GLY A 959 -1.96 38.88 -3.73
CA GLY A 959 -1.50 38.57 -2.38
C GLY A 959 -2.04 37.25 -1.84
N LYS A 960 -2.04 37.12 -0.51
CA LYS A 960 -2.57 35.96 0.21
C LYS A 960 -3.75 36.33 1.11
N ASN A 961 -4.66 35.38 1.32
CA ASN A 961 -5.68 35.48 2.36
C ASN A 961 -5.10 35.11 3.75
N GLU A 962 -5.97 35.11 4.77
CA GLU A 962 -5.58 34.78 6.16
C GLU A 962 -5.10 33.32 6.31
N ASP A 963 -5.61 32.40 5.49
CA ASP A 963 -5.17 30.99 5.45
C ASP A 963 -3.78 30.81 4.79
N GLY A 964 -3.25 31.85 4.15
CA GLY A 964 -2.00 31.80 3.39
C GLY A 964 -2.14 31.23 1.96
N ASP A 965 -3.36 30.99 1.50
CA ASP A 965 -3.69 30.72 0.10
C ASP A 965 -3.66 32.02 -0.72
N VAL A 966 -3.61 31.93 -2.06
CA VAL A 966 -3.78 33.09 -2.95
C VAL A 966 -5.13 33.75 -2.66
N ALA A 967 -5.15 35.08 -2.51
CA ALA A 967 -6.32 35.82 -2.03
C ALA A 967 -7.56 35.75 -2.94
N ILE A 968 -7.40 35.33 -4.20
CA ILE A 968 -8.48 35.08 -5.14
C ILE A 968 -8.48 33.59 -5.58
N PRO A 969 -9.63 32.90 -5.60
CA PRO A 969 -9.70 31.57 -6.19
C PRO A 969 -9.47 31.63 -7.69
N TYR A 970 -8.83 30.61 -8.25
CA TYR A 970 -8.61 30.49 -9.69
C TYR A 970 -8.42 29.02 -10.09
N HIS A 971 -8.73 28.70 -11.35
CA HIS A 971 -8.31 27.47 -12.01
C HIS A 971 -7.17 27.78 -12.98
N ALA A 972 -6.20 26.87 -13.12
CA ALA A 972 -5.09 27.05 -14.05
C ALA A 972 -4.87 25.80 -14.92
N VAL A 973 -4.56 26.04 -16.19
CA VAL A 973 -4.27 25.05 -17.21
C VAL A 973 -2.93 25.42 -17.85
N ARG A 974 -1.96 24.51 -17.89
CA ARG A 974 -0.80 24.62 -18.79
C ARG A 974 -1.26 24.35 -20.21
N ALA A 975 -1.54 25.42 -20.95
CA ALA A 975 -2.08 25.35 -22.30
C ALA A 975 -1.00 24.97 -23.32
N GLU A 976 0.18 25.59 -23.24
CA GLU A 976 1.32 25.33 -24.13
C GLU A 976 2.62 25.21 -23.33
N LEU A 977 3.57 24.43 -23.86
CA LEU A 977 4.88 24.19 -23.27
C LEU A 977 5.87 23.96 -24.41
N GLY A 978 7.00 24.68 -24.44
CA GLY A 978 7.95 24.55 -25.55
C GLY A 978 9.05 25.59 -25.58
N LEU A 979 9.54 25.85 -26.79
CA LEU A 979 10.59 26.82 -27.09
C LEU A 979 9.96 28.17 -27.46
N ARG A 980 10.37 29.27 -26.82
CA ARG A 980 9.90 30.61 -27.20
C ARG A 980 10.46 31.04 -28.56
N ASP A 981 9.59 31.56 -29.41
CA ASP A 981 9.93 32.21 -30.68
C ASP A 981 9.11 33.51 -30.80
N GLY A 982 9.71 34.62 -30.38
CA GLY A 982 8.98 35.88 -30.14
C GLY A 982 7.84 35.70 -29.12
N ASP A 983 6.61 35.95 -29.56
CA ASP A 983 5.37 35.79 -28.79
C ASP A 983 4.72 34.40 -28.92
N ALA A 984 5.29 33.53 -29.77
CA ALA A 984 4.86 32.14 -29.93
C ALA A 984 5.61 31.19 -28.99
N ILE A 985 4.95 30.10 -28.60
CA ILE A 985 5.59 28.96 -27.93
C ILE A 985 5.52 27.78 -28.90
N VAL A 986 6.67 27.42 -29.48
CA VAL A 986 6.78 26.34 -30.46
C VAL A 986 6.77 25.01 -29.72
N SER A 987 5.71 24.23 -29.96
CA SER A 987 5.55 22.89 -29.38
C SER A 987 6.73 21.98 -29.75
N PRO A 988 7.36 21.26 -28.80
CA PRO A 988 8.50 20.39 -29.07
C PRO A 988 8.25 19.18 -29.99
N VAL A 989 7.03 18.96 -30.50
CA VAL A 989 6.75 18.02 -31.60
C VAL A 989 6.82 18.66 -32.99
N ALA A 990 6.91 19.99 -33.10
CA ALA A 990 7.17 20.70 -34.36
C ALA A 990 8.66 20.62 -34.72
N ILE A 991 9.15 19.40 -34.97
CA ILE A 991 10.58 19.06 -35.07
C ILE A 991 11.30 19.91 -36.11
N GLU A 992 10.72 20.13 -37.29
CA GLU A 992 11.33 20.97 -38.32
C GLU A 992 11.54 22.43 -37.87
N THR A 993 10.58 23.01 -37.17
CA THR A 993 10.66 24.37 -36.64
C THR A 993 11.73 24.45 -35.55
N ILE A 994 11.75 23.49 -34.62
CA ILE A 994 12.76 23.39 -33.57
C ILE A 994 14.18 23.24 -34.16
N ARG A 995 14.35 22.50 -35.25
CA ARG A 995 15.64 22.36 -35.98
C ARG A 995 16.10 23.66 -36.65
N ARG A 996 15.18 24.59 -36.99
CA ARG A 996 15.51 25.90 -37.59
C ARG A 996 15.82 26.95 -36.53
N LEU A 997 15.07 26.95 -35.41
CA LEU A 997 15.21 27.95 -34.34
C LEU A 997 16.40 27.71 -33.41
N ALA A 998 16.73 26.44 -33.15
CA ALA A 998 17.88 26.10 -32.32
C ALA A 998 19.17 26.02 -33.16
N PRO A 999 20.22 26.81 -32.87
CA PRO A 999 21.51 26.59 -33.51
C PRO A 999 22.02 25.18 -33.17
N ALA A 1000 22.42 24.43 -34.20
CA ALA A 1000 23.05 23.13 -34.01
C ALA A 1000 24.36 23.31 -33.20
N PRO A 1001 24.63 22.46 -32.19
CA PRO A 1001 25.92 22.52 -31.50
C PRO A 1001 27.05 22.23 -32.50
N PRO A 1002 28.17 22.96 -32.46
CA PRO A 1002 29.27 22.70 -33.37
C PRO A 1002 29.83 21.30 -33.12
N LYS A 1003 29.74 20.42 -34.12
CA LYS A 1003 30.52 19.18 -34.17
C LYS A 1003 31.99 19.54 -34.37
N VAL A 1004 32.74 19.68 -33.28
CA VAL A 1004 34.21 19.64 -33.33
C VAL A 1004 34.70 18.59 -32.35
N ILE A 1005 35.07 17.43 -32.91
CA ILE A 1005 35.99 16.52 -32.24
C ILE A 1005 37.37 17.14 -32.40
N ALA A 1006 37.85 17.84 -31.37
CA ALA A 1006 39.26 18.23 -31.31
C ALA A 1006 40.06 17.03 -30.76
N PRO A 1007 41.14 16.58 -31.43
CA PRO A 1007 42.05 15.61 -30.83
C PRO A 1007 42.75 16.25 -29.62
N ALA A 1008 43.02 15.45 -28.59
CA ALA A 1008 43.66 15.93 -27.38
C ALA A 1008 45.08 16.47 -27.69
N ALA A 1009 45.25 17.79 -27.57
CA ALA A 1009 46.57 18.41 -27.60
C ALA A 1009 47.31 18.06 -26.30
N ALA A 1010 48.46 17.40 -26.42
CA ALA A 1010 49.36 17.18 -25.31
C ALA A 1010 50.19 18.45 -25.07
N THR A 1011 49.99 19.12 -23.94
CA THR A 1011 50.90 20.16 -23.44
C THR A 1011 51.04 20.07 -21.92
N THR A 1012 52.27 19.78 -21.54
CA THR A 1012 52.91 19.88 -20.24
C THR A 1012 52.60 21.15 -19.44
N ALA A 1013 52.19 20.98 -18.17
CA ALA A 1013 52.72 21.66 -16.98
C ALA A 1013 52.20 20.97 -15.71
#